data_AF-A0A538EAT3-F1
#
_entry.id   AF-A0A538EAT3-F1
#
_cell.length_a   1.000
_cell.length_b   1.000
_cell.length_c   1.000
_cell.angle_alpha   90.00
_cell.angle_beta   90.00
_cell.angle_gamma   90.00
#
_symmetry.space_group_name_H-M   'P 1'
#
loop_
_entity.id
_entity.type
_entity.pdbx_description
1 polymer ?
#
loop_
_entity_poly.entity_id
_entity_poly.type
_entity_poly.pdbx_seq_one_letter_code
_entity_poly.pdbx_strand_id
1 'polypeptide(L)'
;MPLRARILVAATIGIGGVAIVTAAIRTPTSALPALAVLAAVAALSELFTIPADSGSLNPLDAHGFSFSVAVHIAAVLILGPWPAALIAAFGVLAADSFAGGGLHRVAYNASVFALAALAGGVVFEGLGGDPGSISLPRDFGAILALAVTAYGVNTLFIGAVIAVTRRTSLIALQQEKLRLELPSAAAEAGLGVTIALFVQFEPWAIVTLAPVAIAVYLSRARVAVVRRETAHALETFANIVDERDSYTYRHSARVAEHIRTLAERLHLPSSQIAALRWAGRLHDLGKIRVDTAVLHKEGSLTTEEWETIRLHPRLSARLLRRFRIAAKEAQAVEYHHERADGRGYYGVDPSEIPLAAHFIIVADSFDAMTSDRPYRPGLSCEAALREIEAGLGTQFHPAVGRAFVAVQRGQDPLKVLSAAELAELRHLRDRGPRSTRSPVRALLERPELVALGGTAAALIGYGAGAGTWASLGLLLTAGGSGAWMLGLRRARRLASTLRHASTCEQAEDAFRGFVAGLVEAGDLRWAGFVRWGDDGLSGKLELEWNAGPQRPTESSLTSWLIRDAESRADLILAPGSELGRSGVFAAVPLRRGSVRAGYLVLVFGRALPAHVRLALVEARAHLEEGLLASVPDTQRPLLAAVS
;
A
#
# COMPACT_ATOMS: atom_id res chain seq x y z
N MET A 1 11.54 24.80 -12.07
CA MET A 1 10.27 24.54 -12.79
C MET A 1 10.41 24.92 -14.25
N PRO A 2 9.88 24.12 -15.20
CA PRO A 2 9.86 24.49 -16.63
C PRO A 2 9.01 25.74 -16.88
N LEU A 3 9.31 26.50 -17.95
CA LEU A 3 8.61 27.76 -18.28
C LEU A 3 7.09 27.59 -18.34
N ARG A 4 6.60 26.50 -18.95
CA ARG A 4 5.17 26.17 -19.02
C ARG A 4 4.53 26.01 -17.63
N ALA A 5 5.22 25.40 -16.67
CA ALA A 5 4.72 25.28 -15.30
C ALA A 5 4.69 26.65 -14.60
N ARG A 6 5.68 27.51 -14.83
CA ARG A 6 5.69 28.88 -14.28
C ARG A 6 4.54 29.72 -14.81
N ILE A 7 4.26 29.63 -16.12
CA ILE A 7 3.12 30.31 -16.75
C ILE A 7 1.80 29.80 -16.17
N LEU A 8 1.63 28.48 -16.04
CA LEU A 8 0.43 27.90 -15.44
C LEU A 8 0.23 28.37 -14.00
N VAL A 9 1.28 28.34 -13.17
CA VAL A 9 1.24 28.83 -11.79
C VAL A 9 0.86 30.31 -11.74
N ALA A 10 1.50 31.16 -12.56
CA ALA A 10 1.19 32.59 -12.61
C ALA A 10 -0.24 32.87 -13.08
N ALA A 11 -0.72 32.14 -14.08
CA ALA A 11 -2.10 32.26 -14.57
C ALA A 11 -3.12 31.86 -13.49
N THR A 12 -2.89 30.75 -12.78
CA THR A 12 -3.74 30.33 -11.66
C THR A 12 -3.75 31.36 -10.53
N ILE A 13 -2.58 31.93 -10.19
CA ILE A 13 -2.49 33.00 -9.18
C ILE A 13 -3.26 34.24 -9.65
N GLY A 14 -3.16 34.63 -10.92
CA GLY A 14 -3.90 35.76 -11.47
C GLY A 14 -5.42 35.55 -11.39
N ILE A 15 -5.90 34.39 -11.86
CA ILE A 15 -7.33 34.05 -11.84
C ILE A 15 -7.85 33.94 -10.40
N GLY A 16 -7.10 33.26 -9.52
CA GLY A 16 -7.45 33.13 -8.11
C GLY A 16 -7.44 34.46 -7.37
N GLY A 17 -6.47 35.34 -7.66
CA GLY A 17 -6.41 36.69 -7.11
C GLY A 17 -7.64 37.52 -7.48
N VAL A 18 -8.06 37.48 -8.75
CA VAL A 18 -9.31 38.13 -9.19
C VAL A 18 -10.53 37.54 -8.48
N ALA A 19 -10.58 36.21 -8.32
CA ALA A 19 -11.67 35.54 -7.61
C ALA A 19 -11.73 35.96 -6.13
N ILE A 20 -10.58 36.04 -5.44
CA ILE A 20 -10.47 36.46 -4.03
C ILE A 20 -10.89 37.92 -3.87
N VAL A 21 -10.42 38.83 -4.73
CA VAL A 21 -10.82 40.24 -4.69
C VAL A 21 -12.32 40.39 -4.94
N THR A 22 -12.85 39.68 -5.94
CA THR A 22 -14.29 39.69 -6.23
C THR A 22 -15.10 39.13 -5.06
N ALA A 23 -14.61 38.07 -4.41
CA ALA A 23 -15.23 37.49 -3.23
C ALA A 23 -15.24 38.46 -2.05
N ALA A 24 -14.17 39.24 -1.85
CA ALA A 24 -14.11 40.27 -0.83
C ALA A 24 -15.14 41.38 -1.06
N ILE A 25 -15.36 41.77 -2.33
CA ILE A 25 -16.37 42.78 -2.70
C ILE A 25 -17.80 42.25 -2.56
N ARG A 26 -18.03 40.98 -2.91
CA ARG A 26 -19.37 40.37 -2.91
C ARG A 26 -19.81 39.81 -1.57
N THR A 27 -18.90 39.68 -0.61
CA THR A 27 -19.23 39.16 0.72
C THR A 27 -20.04 40.20 1.51
N PRO A 28 -21.27 39.90 1.93
CA PRO A 28 -22.08 40.83 2.70
C PRO A 28 -21.47 41.05 4.09
N THR A 29 -21.58 42.27 4.61
CA THR A 29 -21.04 42.63 5.93
C THR A 29 -21.65 41.82 7.08
N SER A 30 -22.88 41.34 6.91
CA SER A 30 -23.56 40.44 7.84
C SER A 30 -22.86 39.08 8.00
N ALA A 31 -22.08 38.65 7.00
CA ALA A 31 -21.33 37.40 7.06
C ALA A 31 -19.99 37.51 7.81
N LEU A 32 -19.53 38.73 8.14
CA LEU A 32 -18.21 38.96 8.74
C LEU A 32 -17.96 38.21 10.06
N PRO A 33 -18.90 38.12 11.01
CA PRO A 33 -18.67 37.37 12.26
C PRO A 33 -18.49 35.87 12.00
N ALA A 34 -19.34 35.27 11.17
CA ALA A 34 -19.27 33.86 10.82
C ALA A 34 -18.01 33.56 9.98
N LEU A 35 -17.64 34.48 9.09
CA LEU A 35 -16.41 34.44 8.32
C LEU A 35 -15.19 34.42 9.26
N ALA A 36 -15.15 35.29 10.28
CA ALA A 36 -14.03 35.33 11.22
C ALA A 36 -13.86 34.02 12.00
N VAL A 37 -14.96 33.43 12.47
CA VAL A 37 -14.93 32.15 13.20
C VAL A 37 -14.49 31.00 12.29
N LEU A 38 -15.09 30.86 11.11
CA LEU A 38 -14.74 29.79 10.18
C LEU A 38 -13.34 29.96 9.60
N ALA A 39 -12.87 31.20 9.39
CA ALA A 39 -11.50 31.50 9.01
C ALA A 39 -10.51 31.11 10.12
N ALA A 40 -10.84 31.36 11.39
CA ALA A 40 -10.03 30.90 12.52
C ALA A 40 -9.99 29.37 12.62
N VAL A 41 -11.13 28.68 12.45
CA VAL A 41 -11.19 27.21 12.42
C VAL A 41 -10.42 26.64 11.23
N ALA A 42 -10.51 27.26 10.05
CA ALA A 42 -9.73 26.86 8.87
C ALA A 42 -8.23 27.02 9.13
N ALA A 43 -7.79 28.16 9.66
CA ALA A 43 -6.40 28.41 10.01
C ALA A 43 -5.89 27.41 11.07
N LEU A 44 -6.67 27.15 12.13
CA LEU A 44 -6.35 26.13 13.14
C LEU A 44 -6.26 24.74 12.52
N SER A 45 -7.21 24.36 11.66
CA SER A 45 -7.23 23.06 10.98
C SER A 45 -5.99 22.85 10.14
N GLU A 46 -5.50 23.90 9.48
CA GLU A 46 -4.28 23.86 8.69
C GLU A 46 -3.01 23.81 9.55
N LEU A 47 -3.01 24.37 10.76
CA LEU A 47 -1.91 24.22 11.74
C LEU A 47 -1.76 22.78 12.25
N PHE A 48 -2.85 22.01 12.30
CA PHE A 48 -2.84 20.59 12.67
C PHE A 48 -2.71 19.65 11.47
N THR A 49 -2.16 20.13 10.35
CA THR A 49 -1.90 19.30 9.18
C THR A 49 -0.75 18.33 9.47
N ILE A 50 -0.96 17.05 9.18
CA ILE A 50 0.14 16.08 9.12
C ILE A 50 0.72 16.20 7.71
N PRO A 51 1.93 16.75 7.53
CA PRO A 51 2.47 17.00 6.21
C PRO A 51 2.67 15.69 5.44
N ALA A 52 2.48 15.77 4.13
CA ALA A 52 2.83 14.69 3.21
C ALA A 52 4.31 14.32 3.41
N ASP A 53 4.58 13.05 3.65
CA ASP A 53 5.92 12.51 3.73
C ASP A 53 6.30 11.92 2.38
N SER A 54 6.88 12.75 1.52
CA SER A 54 7.35 12.32 0.19
C SER A 54 8.49 11.31 0.25
N GLY A 55 9.14 11.14 1.41
CA GLY A 55 10.12 10.09 1.67
C GLY A 55 9.50 8.81 2.23
N SER A 56 8.20 8.84 2.56
CA SER A 56 7.54 7.71 3.20
C SER A 56 7.43 6.50 2.28
N LEU A 57 7.64 5.39 2.96
CA LEU A 57 7.45 4.02 2.57
C LEU A 57 6.06 3.66 2.02
N ASN A 58 5.02 4.44 2.34
CA ASN A 58 3.65 4.16 1.95
C ASN A 58 3.12 5.30 1.06
N PRO A 59 2.59 5.00 -0.14
CA PRO A 59 1.93 6.02 -0.96
C PRO A 59 0.76 6.74 -0.27
N LEU A 60 0.15 6.16 0.76
CA LEU A 60 -0.86 6.84 1.57
C LEU A 60 -0.29 8.00 2.39
N ASP A 61 1.02 7.99 2.69
CA ASP A 61 1.69 9.06 3.43
C ASP A 61 2.27 10.12 2.50
N ALA A 62 2.27 9.87 1.18
CA ALA A 62 2.54 10.89 0.18
C ALA A 62 1.44 11.97 0.12
N HIS A 63 0.36 11.77 0.87
CA HIS A 63 -0.74 12.70 1.05
C HIS A 63 -0.75 13.20 2.49
N GLY A 64 -0.68 14.51 2.67
CA GLY A 64 -0.89 15.13 3.97
C GLY A 64 -2.35 14.97 4.38
N PHE A 65 -2.61 14.89 5.67
CA PHE A 65 -3.97 14.89 6.20
C PHE A 65 -4.29 16.27 6.78
N SER A 66 -5.36 16.90 6.31
CA SER A 66 -5.87 18.19 6.80
C SER A 66 -7.40 18.14 6.89
N PHE A 67 -7.97 18.80 7.89
CA PHE A 67 -9.42 18.98 8.03
C PHE A 67 -9.96 20.16 7.19
N SER A 68 -9.06 20.89 6.52
CA SER A 68 -9.33 22.09 5.73
C SER A 68 -10.47 21.93 4.70
N VAL A 69 -10.48 20.82 3.95
CA VAL A 69 -11.52 20.57 2.93
C VAL A 69 -12.92 20.46 3.53
N ALA A 70 -13.05 19.84 4.70
CA ALA A 70 -14.34 19.75 5.40
C ALA A 70 -14.82 21.15 5.82
N VAL A 71 -13.91 22.02 6.28
CA VAL A 71 -14.22 23.41 6.65
C VAL A 71 -14.64 24.21 5.41
N HIS A 72 -13.99 24.02 4.26
CA HIS A 72 -14.36 24.71 3.02
C HIS A 72 -15.75 24.30 2.53
N ILE A 73 -16.06 23.00 2.54
CA ILE A 73 -17.39 22.50 2.18
C ILE A 73 -18.45 23.05 3.14
N ALA A 74 -18.17 23.04 4.45
CA ALA A 74 -19.07 23.65 5.43
C ALA A 74 -19.26 25.15 5.18
N ALA A 75 -18.20 25.90 4.90
CA ALA A 75 -18.28 27.33 4.61
C ALA A 75 -19.13 27.63 3.38
N VAL A 76 -19.04 26.83 2.32
CA VAL A 76 -19.91 26.96 1.15
C VAL A 76 -21.37 26.74 1.53
N LEU A 77 -21.65 25.69 2.31
CA LEU A 77 -23.01 25.35 2.70
C LEU A 77 -23.64 26.34 3.70
N ILE A 78 -22.83 27.02 4.53
CA ILE A 78 -23.29 27.98 5.54
C ILE A 78 -23.37 29.40 4.98
N LEU A 79 -22.35 29.85 4.24
CA LEU A 79 -22.16 31.25 3.84
C LEU A 79 -22.23 31.50 2.33
N GLY A 80 -22.25 30.44 1.53
CA GLY A 80 -22.25 30.53 0.07
C GLY A 80 -20.85 30.63 -0.55
N PRO A 81 -20.79 30.73 -1.89
CA PRO A 81 -19.55 30.60 -2.67
C PRO A 81 -18.51 31.67 -2.37
N TRP A 82 -18.94 32.93 -2.19
CA TRP A 82 -18.02 34.07 -2.05
C TRP A 82 -17.30 34.08 -0.69
N PRO A 83 -18.00 34.03 0.47
CA PRO A 83 -17.31 34.02 1.75
C PRO A 83 -16.48 32.74 1.93
N ALA A 84 -16.92 31.60 1.39
CA ALA A 84 -16.17 30.36 1.42
C ALA A 84 -14.84 30.45 0.65
N ALA A 85 -14.81 31.13 -0.51
CA ALA A 85 -13.58 31.35 -1.24
C ALA A 85 -12.56 32.18 -0.45
N LEU A 86 -13.02 33.16 0.34
CA LEU A 86 -12.15 33.94 1.24
C LEU A 86 -11.62 33.09 2.40
N ILE A 87 -12.47 32.29 3.04
CA ILE A 87 -12.06 31.37 4.11
C ILE A 87 -11.01 30.40 3.58
N ALA A 88 -11.22 29.86 2.37
CA ALA A 88 -10.31 28.92 1.76
C ALA A 88 -8.95 29.54 1.40
N ALA A 89 -8.94 30.77 0.90
CA ALA A 89 -7.69 31.52 0.68
C ALA A 89 -6.97 31.84 1.99
N PHE A 90 -7.72 32.30 3.00
CA PHE A 90 -7.17 32.71 4.29
C PHE A 90 -6.58 31.53 5.07
N GLY A 91 -7.23 30.37 5.08
CA GLY A 91 -6.74 29.16 5.75
C GLY A 91 -5.32 28.81 5.30
N VAL A 92 -5.08 28.84 3.99
CA VAL A 92 -3.75 28.58 3.40
C VAL A 92 -2.74 29.68 3.74
N LEU A 93 -3.15 30.95 3.63
CA LEU A 93 -2.27 32.09 3.93
C LEU A 93 -1.82 32.08 5.39
N ALA A 94 -2.73 31.82 6.32
CA ALA A 94 -2.44 31.74 7.74
C ALA A 94 -1.47 30.59 8.03
N ALA A 95 -1.74 29.39 7.51
CA ALA A 95 -0.94 28.20 7.80
C ALA A 95 0.47 28.24 7.21
N ASP A 96 0.61 28.63 5.95
CA ASP A 96 1.92 28.60 5.28
C ASP A 96 2.83 29.76 5.73
N SER A 97 2.26 30.83 6.30
CA SER A 97 3.00 31.92 6.97
C SER A 97 3.71 31.44 8.25
N PHE A 98 3.16 30.45 8.94
CA PHE A 98 3.81 29.80 10.09
C PHE A 98 4.78 28.69 9.65
N ALA A 99 4.56 28.07 8.48
CA ALA A 99 5.34 26.93 7.99
C ALA A 99 6.58 27.32 7.15
N GLY A 100 6.86 28.62 6.97
CA GLY A 100 8.03 29.09 6.20
C GLY A 100 7.94 28.80 4.69
N GLY A 101 6.73 28.67 4.14
CA GLY A 101 6.51 28.39 2.72
C GLY A 101 6.95 29.53 1.81
N GLY A 102 7.52 29.22 0.63
CA GLY A 102 7.85 30.24 -0.36
C GLY A 102 6.59 30.94 -0.88
N LEU A 103 6.58 32.28 -0.92
CA LEU A 103 5.42 33.13 -1.28
C LEU A 103 4.63 32.67 -2.51
N HIS A 104 5.33 32.20 -3.55
CA HIS A 104 4.71 31.71 -4.78
C HIS A 104 3.87 30.44 -4.57
N ARG A 105 4.29 29.54 -3.68
CA ARG A 105 3.56 28.32 -3.33
C ARG A 105 2.31 28.66 -2.53
N VAL A 106 2.44 29.56 -1.56
CA VAL A 106 1.32 30.03 -0.73
C VAL A 106 0.24 30.65 -1.61
N ALA A 107 0.63 31.60 -2.46
CA ALA A 107 -0.30 32.29 -3.36
C ALA A 107 -0.98 31.31 -4.34
N TYR A 108 -0.24 30.33 -4.87
CA TYR A 108 -0.80 29.31 -5.74
C TYR A 108 -1.83 28.44 -5.03
N ASN A 109 -1.50 27.90 -3.85
CA ASN A 109 -2.41 27.05 -3.10
C ASN A 109 -3.66 27.82 -2.67
N ALA A 110 -3.51 29.04 -2.13
CA ALA A 110 -4.63 29.90 -1.75
C ALA A 110 -5.57 30.14 -2.93
N SER A 111 -5.01 30.38 -4.13
CA SER A 111 -5.76 30.55 -5.36
C SER A 111 -6.54 29.28 -5.75
N VAL A 112 -5.90 28.11 -5.70
CA VAL A 112 -6.55 26.83 -6.05
C VAL A 112 -7.69 26.51 -5.09
N PHE A 113 -7.48 26.66 -3.78
CA PHE A 113 -8.52 26.39 -2.79
C PHE A 113 -9.70 27.38 -2.90
N ALA A 114 -9.42 28.66 -3.12
CA ALA A 114 -10.46 29.66 -3.37
C ALA A 114 -11.28 29.33 -4.63
N LEU A 115 -10.63 28.96 -5.74
CA LEU A 115 -11.31 28.58 -6.97
C LEU A 115 -12.13 27.28 -6.83
N ALA A 116 -11.62 26.31 -6.07
CA ALA A 116 -12.33 25.07 -5.78
C ALA A 116 -13.60 25.32 -4.96
N ALA A 117 -13.51 26.12 -3.88
CA ALA A 117 -14.65 26.50 -3.06
C ALA A 117 -15.68 27.31 -3.85
N LEU A 118 -15.22 28.28 -4.66
CA LEU A 118 -16.08 29.10 -5.51
C LEU A 118 -16.81 28.27 -6.56
N ALA A 119 -16.09 27.44 -7.32
CA ALA A 119 -16.68 26.59 -8.35
C ALA A 119 -17.69 25.60 -7.76
N GLY A 120 -17.33 24.98 -6.63
CA GLY A 120 -18.24 24.10 -5.91
C GLY A 120 -19.51 24.82 -5.44
N GLY A 121 -19.38 26.01 -4.84
CA GLY A 121 -20.52 26.78 -4.35
C GLY A 121 -21.43 27.32 -5.45
N VAL A 122 -20.87 27.74 -6.58
CA VAL A 122 -21.67 28.13 -7.76
C VAL A 122 -22.46 26.94 -8.30
N VAL A 123 -21.88 25.73 -8.30
CA VAL A 123 -22.61 24.51 -8.67
C VAL A 123 -23.70 24.17 -7.66
N PHE A 124 -23.43 24.35 -6.36
CA PHE A 124 -24.42 24.14 -5.31
C PHE A 124 -25.65 25.04 -5.49
N GLU A 125 -25.44 26.35 -5.62
CA GLU A 125 -26.53 27.33 -5.85
C GLU A 125 -27.23 27.09 -7.19
N GLY A 126 -26.47 26.81 -8.25
CA GLY A 126 -27.01 26.55 -9.59
C GLY A 126 -27.90 25.32 -9.69
N LEU A 127 -27.74 24.36 -8.76
CA LEU A 127 -28.59 23.18 -8.62
C LEU A 127 -29.76 23.39 -7.63
N GLY A 128 -29.98 24.63 -7.17
CA GLY A 128 -31.07 25.01 -6.27
C GLY A 128 -30.74 24.85 -4.78
N GLY A 129 -29.47 24.67 -4.41
CA GLY A 129 -29.04 24.72 -3.02
C GLY A 129 -29.11 26.15 -2.47
N ASP A 130 -29.57 26.29 -1.23
CA ASP A 130 -29.69 27.59 -0.56
C ASP A 130 -28.71 27.64 0.63
N PRO A 131 -27.61 28.43 0.56
CA PRO A 131 -26.65 28.54 1.63
C PRO A 131 -27.29 29.01 2.94
N GLY A 132 -26.97 28.33 4.04
CA GLY A 132 -27.50 28.60 5.37
C GLY A 132 -28.82 27.90 5.71
N SER A 133 -29.48 27.23 4.75
CA SER A 133 -30.79 26.59 4.96
C SER A 133 -30.84 25.14 4.42
N ILE A 134 -29.85 24.33 4.82
CA ILE A 134 -29.70 22.96 4.34
C ILE A 134 -30.89 22.11 4.76
N SER A 135 -31.53 21.49 3.78
CA SER A 135 -32.69 20.62 3.96
C SER A 135 -32.41 19.27 3.28
N LEU A 136 -32.01 18.28 4.08
CA LEU A 136 -31.91 16.90 3.59
C LEU A 136 -33.30 16.24 3.58
N PRO A 137 -33.63 15.44 2.56
CA PRO A 137 -32.77 14.92 1.50
C PRO A 137 -32.71 15.80 0.24
N ARG A 138 -33.53 16.86 0.17
CA ARG A 138 -33.71 17.70 -1.04
C ARG A 138 -32.37 18.18 -1.60
N ASP A 139 -31.50 18.68 -0.72
CA ASP A 139 -30.25 19.31 -1.15
C ASP A 139 -29.10 18.30 -1.35
N PHE A 140 -29.35 17.00 -1.15
CA PHE A 140 -28.32 15.95 -1.24
C PHE A 140 -27.60 15.94 -2.60
N GLY A 141 -28.37 16.08 -3.69
CA GLY A 141 -27.80 16.12 -5.06
C GLY A 141 -26.88 17.33 -5.26
N ALA A 142 -27.29 18.51 -4.78
CA ALA A 142 -26.49 19.73 -4.86
C ALA A 142 -25.23 19.65 -3.99
N ILE A 143 -25.32 19.07 -2.78
CA ILE A 143 -24.18 18.83 -1.88
C ILE A 143 -23.17 17.85 -2.51
N LEU A 144 -23.66 16.78 -3.14
CA LEU A 144 -22.77 15.83 -3.82
C LEU A 144 -22.06 16.49 -5.01
N ALA A 145 -22.78 17.29 -5.80
CA ALA A 145 -22.20 18.03 -6.92
C ALA A 145 -21.18 19.08 -6.46
N LEU A 146 -21.42 19.76 -5.34
CA LEU A 146 -20.46 20.62 -4.65
C LEU A 146 -19.17 19.85 -4.34
N ALA A 147 -19.26 18.73 -3.63
CA ALA A 147 -18.11 17.96 -3.20
C ALA A 147 -17.28 17.43 -4.40
N VAL A 148 -17.96 16.90 -5.43
CA VAL A 148 -17.32 16.41 -6.66
C VAL A 148 -16.63 17.55 -7.41
N THR A 149 -17.27 18.71 -7.53
CA THR A 149 -16.72 19.87 -8.24
C THR A 149 -15.51 20.43 -7.50
N ALA A 150 -15.63 20.66 -6.19
CA ALA A 150 -14.54 21.18 -5.38
C ALA A 150 -13.31 20.25 -5.41
N TYR A 151 -13.52 18.94 -5.26
CA TYR A 151 -12.45 17.95 -5.36
C TYR A 151 -11.83 17.90 -6.77
N GLY A 152 -12.67 17.90 -7.82
CA GLY A 152 -12.24 17.87 -9.20
C GLY A 152 -11.39 19.08 -9.59
N VAL A 153 -11.82 20.29 -9.22
CA VAL A 153 -11.08 21.54 -9.47
C VAL A 153 -9.75 21.53 -8.72
N ASN A 154 -9.76 21.23 -7.41
CA ASN A 154 -8.54 21.19 -6.60
C ASN A 154 -7.49 20.22 -7.18
N THR A 155 -7.90 18.98 -7.48
CA THR A 155 -6.99 17.96 -8.02
C THR A 155 -6.53 18.27 -9.44
N LEU A 156 -7.37 18.88 -10.28
CA LEU A 156 -7.01 19.26 -11.64
C LEU A 156 -5.88 20.29 -11.64
N PHE A 157 -5.98 21.36 -10.85
CA PHE A 157 -4.96 22.40 -10.81
C PHE A 157 -3.64 21.87 -10.24
N ILE A 158 -3.67 21.16 -9.11
CA ILE A 158 -2.47 20.55 -8.52
C ILE A 158 -1.85 19.53 -9.50
N GLY A 159 -2.69 18.66 -10.07
CA GLY A 159 -2.31 17.64 -11.04
C GLY A 159 -1.70 18.22 -12.30
N ALA A 160 -2.21 19.33 -12.83
CA ALA A 160 -1.69 19.99 -14.02
C ALA A 160 -0.26 20.53 -13.83
N VAL A 161 0.03 21.16 -12.69
CA VAL A 161 1.39 21.62 -12.37
C VAL A 161 2.35 20.44 -12.23
N ILE A 162 1.93 19.37 -11.56
CA ILE A 162 2.75 18.15 -11.42
C ILE A 162 2.99 17.51 -12.78
N ALA A 163 1.95 17.37 -13.61
CA ALA A 163 2.02 16.79 -14.95
C ALA A 163 3.02 17.56 -15.83
N VAL A 164 2.94 18.89 -15.86
CA VAL A 164 3.87 19.72 -16.64
C VAL A 164 5.29 19.68 -16.08
N THR A 165 5.44 19.64 -14.75
CA THR A 165 6.76 19.64 -14.10
C THR A 165 7.47 18.30 -14.25
N ARG A 166 6.76 17.18 -14.09
CA ARG A 166 7.30 15.82 -14.17
C ARG A 166 7.17 15.20 -15.56
N ARG A 167 6.58 15.92 -16.53
CA ARG A 167 6.25 15.45 -17.89
C ARG A 167 5.38 14.18 -17.91
N THR A 168 4.57 13.97 -16.89
CA THR A 168 3.69 12.81 -16.75
C THR A 168 2.31 13.06 -17.37
N SER A 169 1.57 11.98 -17.65
CA SER A 169 0.18 12.08 -18.14
C SER A 169 -0.75 12.56 -17.02
N LEU A 170 -1.46 13.67 -17.27
CA LEU A 170 -2.47 14.21 -16.35
C LEU A 170 -3.58 13.19 -16.08
N ILE A 171 -4.05 12.47 -17.11
CA ILE A 171 -5.13 11.48 -16.97
C ILE A 171 -4.69 10.34 -16.05
N ALA A 172 -3.46 9.86 -16.22
CA ALA A 172 -2.92 8.80 -15.36
C ALA A 172 -2.82 9.25 -13.89
N LEU A 173 -2.34 10.49 -13.67
CA LEU A 173 -2.30 11.09 -12.33
C LEU A 173 -3.68 11.21 -11.70
N GLN A 174 -4.68 11.65 -12.46
CA GLN A 174 -6.06 11.80 -11.95
C GLN A 174 -6.70 10.45 -11.63
N GLN A 175 -6.47 9.42 -12.44
CA GLN A 175 -6.95 8.07 -12.14
C GLN A 175 -6.32 7.49 -10.87
N GLU A 176 -5.02 7.71 -10.67
CA GLU A 176 -4.33 7.30 -9.44
C GLU A 176 -4.87 8.06 -8.22
N LYS A 177 -4.96 9.38 -8.29
CA LYS A 177 -5.48 10.23 -7.22
C LYS A 177 -6.91 9.88 -6.85
N LEU A 178 -7.81 9.80 -7.83
CA LEU A 178 -9.21 9.43 -7.59
C LEU A 178 -9.30 8.09 -6.87
N ARG A 179 -8.50 7.11 -7.27
CA ARG A 179 -8.53 5.78 -6.67
C ARG A 179 -8.03 5.76 -5.22
N LEU A 180 -7.01 6.56 -4.90
CA LEU A 180 -6.37 6.58 -3.59
C LEU A 180 -7.09 7.51 -2.59
N GLU A 181 -7.59 8.65 -3.07
CA GLU A 181 -8.09 9.74 -2.24
C GLU A 181 -9.63 9.76 -2.15
N LEU A 182 -10.38 9.11 -3.05
CA LEU A 182 -11.85 9.15 -3.05
C LEU A 182 -12.48 8.76 -1.70
N PRO A 183 -12.04 7.71 -0.98
CA PRO A 183 -12.60 7.41 0.34
C PRO A 183 -12.37 8.53 1.36
N SER A 184 -11.19 9.16 1.34
CA SER A 184 -10.86 10.29 2.21
C SER A 184 -11.67 11.53 1.84
N ALA A 185 -11.77 11.85 0.55
CA ALA A 185 -12.53 12.98 0.03
C ALA A 185 -14.03 12.86 0.35
N ALA A 186 -14.60 11.65 0.23
CA ALA A 186 -15.99 11.38 0.63
C ALA A 186 -16.20 11.56 2.13
N ALA A 187 -15.25 11.12 2.97
CA ALA A 187 -15.31 11.30 4.41
C ALA A 187 -15.18 12.78 4.82
N GLU A 188 -14.30 13.54 4.18
CA GLU A 188 -14.13 14.99 4.40
C GLU A 188 -15.37 15.78 3.97
N ALA A 189 -15.97 15.44 2.82
CA ALA A 189 -17.23 16.01 2.39
C ALA A 189 -18.37 15.73 3.39
N GLY A 190 -18.48 14.48 3.86
CA GLY A 190 -19.45 14.10 4.88
C GLY A 190 -19.25 14.83 6.22
N LEU A 191 -17.98 15.06 6.61
CA LEU A 191 -17.66 15.87 7.78
C LEU A 191 -18.06 17.34 7.58
N GLY A 192 -17.81 17.91 6.41
CA GLY A 192 -18.23 19.28 6.07
C GLY A 192 -19.76 19.47 6.14
N VAL A 193 -20.52 18.48 5.65
CA VAL A 193 -21.99 18.47 5.78
C VAL A 193 -22.41 18.39 7.25
N THR A 194 -21.78 17.52 8.04
CA THR A 194 -22.06 17.40 9.49
C THR A 194 -21.80 18.73 10.21
N ILE A 195 -20.69 19.40 9.92
CA ILE A 195 -20.36 20.72 10.47
C ILE A 195 -21.45 21.73 10.11
N ALA A 196 -21.86 21.78 8.83
CA ALA A 196 -22.85 22.73 8.35
C ALA A 196 -24.23 22.52 9.01
N LEU A 197 -24.66 21.26 9.17
CA LEU A 197 -25.89 20.92 9.89
C LEU A 197 -25.82 21.33 11.37
N PHE A 198 -24.70 21.06 12.06
CA PHE A 198 -24.53 21.47 13.45
C PHE A 198 -24.63 22.99 13.58
N VAL A 199 -23.97 23.74 12.71
CA VAL A 199 -24.02 25.21 12.72
C VAL A 199 -25.45 25.72 12.48
N GLN A 200 -26.22 25.07 11.61
CA GLN A 200 -27.60 25.46 11.32
C GLN A 200 -28.56 25.24 12.50
N PHE A 201 -28.42 24.14 13.25
CA PHE A 201 -29.31 23.83 14.38
C PHE A 201 -28.84 24.44 15.70
N GLU A 202 -27.58 24.22 16.04
CA GLU A 202 -26.97 24.61 17.32
C GLU A 202 -25.50 24.96 17.09
N PRO A 203 -25.14 26.24 16.83
CA PRO A 203 -23.78 26.65 16.49
C PRO A 203 -22.69 26.17 17.43
N TRP A 204 -23.00 26.04 18.72
CA TRP A 204 -22.08 25.57 19.76
C TRP A 204 -21.82 24.05 19.69
N ALA A 205 -22.67 23.27 19.04
CA ALA A 205 -22.48 21.83 18.87
C ALA A 205 -21.20 21.50 18.10
N ILE A 206 -20.66 22.41 17.30
CA ILE A 206 -19.37 22.22 16.60
C ILE A 206 -18.21 21.96 17.58
N VAL A 207 -18.28 22.49 18.82
CA VAL A 207 -17.27 22.27 19.86
C VAL A 207 -17.19 20.78 20.23
N THR A 208 -18.29 20.03 20.09
CA THR A 208 -18.32 18.59 20.35
C THR A 208 -17.53 17.77 19.32
N LEU A 209 -17.24 18.35 18.15
CA LEU A 209 -16.37 17.73 17.16
C LEU A 209 -14.89 17.89 17.50
N ALA A 210 -14.51 18.83 18.37
CA ALA A 210 -13.10 19.07 18.72
C ALA A 210 -12.42 17.84 19.36
N PRO A 211 -13.01 17.13 20.35
CA PRO A 211 -12.43 15.89 20.86
C PRO A 211 -12.25 14.81 19.79
N VAL A 212 -13.20 14.70 18.85
CA VAL A 212 -13.12 13.73 17.73
C VAL A 212 -12.00 14.11 16.77
N ALA A 213 -11.90 15.39 16.40
CA ALA A 213 -10.84 15.90 15.55
C ALA A 213 -9.46 15.70 16.19
N ILE A 214 -9.33 15.99 17.49
CA ILE A 214 -8.10 15.74 18.26
C ILE A 214 -7.78 14.24 18.29
N ALA A 215 -8.75 13.37 18.56
CA ALA A 215 -8.53 11.92 18.59
C ALA A 215 -8.07 11.38 17.23
N VAL A 216 -8.68 11.83 16.13
CA VAL A 216 -8.29 11.47 14.75
C VAL A 216 -6.90 12.01 14.43
N TYR A 217 -6.60 13.26 14.78
CA TYR A 217 -5.27 13.86 14.61
C TYR A 217 -4.21 13.07 15.37
N LEU A 218 -4.41 12.80 16.67
CA LEU A 218 -3.47 12.04 17.49
C LEU A 218 -3.28 10.62 16.97
N SER A 219 -4.36 9.96 16.52
CA SER A 219 -4.28 8.62 15.92
C SER A 219 -3.42 8.63 14.65
N ARG A 220 -3.65 9.59 13.75
CA ARG A 220 -2.85 9.71 12.53
C ARG A 220 -1.40 10.12 12.79
N ALA A 221 -1.17 11.03 13.73
CA ALA A 221 0.17 11.46 14.12
C ALA A 221 0.99 10.28 14.67
N ARG A 222 0.39 9.45 15.55
CA ARG A 222 1.02 8.23 16.06
C ARG A 222 1.36 7.24 14.95
N VAL A 223 0.44 7.02 14.00
CA VAL A 223 0.69 6.15 12.85
C VAL A 223 1.84 6.69 11.99
N ALA A 224 1.90 8.00 11.76
CA ALA A 224 2.99 8.62 10.99
C ALA A 224 4.35 8.45 11.67
N VAL A 225 4.44 8.67 12.99
CA VAL A 225 5.67 8.47 13.78
C VAL A 225 6.16 7.02 13.69
N VAL A 226 5.29 6.04 13.97
CA VAL A 226 5.66 4.61 13.91
C VAL A 226 6.18 4.22 12.53
N ARG A 227 5.62 4.79 11.46
CA ARG A 227 6.08 4.52 10.08
C ARG A 227 7.46 5.12 9.80
N ARG A 228 7.71 6.35 10.25
CA ARG A 228 9.03 6.99 10.12
C ARG A 228 10.10 6.23 10.89
N GLU A 229 9.79 5.84 12.13
CA GLU A 229 10.69 5.02 12.95
C GLU A 229 10.99 3.67 12.28
N THR A 230 9.97 3.03 11.69
CA THR A 230 10.17 1.79 10.92
C THR A 230 11.09 2.02 9.72
N ALA A 231 10.94 3.14 9.01
CA ALA A 231 11.82 3.49 7.89
C ALA A 231 13.26 3.73 8.32
N HIS A 232 13.46 4.51 9.38
CA HIS A 232 14.77 4.78 9.94
C HIS A 232 15.45 3.50 10.43
N ALA A 233 14.69 2.58 11.05
CA ALA A 233 15.21 1.29 11.47
C ALA A 233 15.68 0.45 10.27
N LEU A 234 14.89 0.40 9.18
CA LEU A 234 15.29 -0.28 7.94
C LEU A 234 16.51 0.36 7.28
N GLU A 235 16.60 1.69 7.24
CA GLU A 235 17.80 2.39 6.74
C GLU A 235 19.02 2.07 7.59
N THR A 236 18.86 2.05 8.91
CA THR A 236 19.93 1.68 9.85
C THR A 236 20.40 0.26 9.61
N PHE A 237 19.50 -0.71 9.42
CA PHE A 237 19.91 -2.08 9.12
C PHE A 237 20.62 -2.20 7.77
N ALA A 238 20.15 -1.49 6.75
CA ALA A 238 20.83 -1.43 5.45
C ALA A 238 22.25 -0.86 5.58
N ASN A 239 22.41 0.24 6.34
CA ASN A 239 23.72 0.84 6.62
C ASN A 239 24.66 -0.13 7.32
N ILE A 240 24.19 -0.85 8.35
CA ILE A 240 25.00 -1.82 9.09
C ILE A 240 25.49 -2.95 8.17
N VAL A 241 24.63 -3.43 7.25
CA VAL A 241 25.03 -4.46 6.28
C VAL A 241 26.04 -3.89 5.27
N ASP A 242 25.79 -2.70 4.71
CA ASP A 242 26.75 -2.02 3.81
C ASP A 242 28.11 -1.79 4.50
N GLU A 243 28.14 -1.47 5.80
CA GLU A 243 29.38 -1.24 6.57
C GLU A 243 30.20 -2.51 6.78
N ARG A 244 29.53 -3.67 6.90
CA ARG A 244 30.23 -4.97 7.03
C ARG A 244 30.87 -5.44 5.72
N ASP A 245 30.35 -4.98 4.58
CA ASP A 245 30.90 -5.26 3.26
C ASP A 245 31.78 -4.06 2.84
N SER A 246 33.07 -4.12 3.23
CA SER A 246 34.03 -3.00 3.28
C SER A 246 34.25 -2.27 1.94
N TYR A 247 33.75 -2.83 0.84
CA TYR A 247 33.87 -2.29 -0.52
C TYR A 247 32.58 -1.62 -1.02
N THR A 248 31.53 -1.63 -0.22
CA THR A 248 30.17 -1.23 -0.62
C THR A 248 29.63 -0.03 0.15
N TYR A 249 30.49 0.84 0.71
CA TYR A 249 30.02 2.02 1.45
C TYR A 249 29.02 2.83 0.60
N ARG A 250 27.76 2.84 1.05
CA ARG A 250 26.59 3.45 0.39
C ARG A 250 26.20 2.85 -0.98
N HIS A 251 26.65 1.65 -1.32
CA HIS A 251 26.29 0.93 -2.55
C HIS A 251 24.77 0.77 -2.70
N SER A 252 24.11 0.17 -1.70
CA SER A 252 22.68 -0.07 -1.80
C SER A 252 21.88 1.26 -1.82
N ALA A 253 22.45 2.36 -1.30
CA ALA A 253 21.89 3.70 -1.47
C ALA A 253 22.02 4.23 -2.91
N ARG A 254 23.17 4.02 -3.58
CA ARG A 254 23.37 4.40 -5.00
C ARG A 254 22.48 3.56 -5.92
N VAL A 255 22.38 2.26 -5.68
CA VAL A 255 21.47 1.35 -6.41
C VAL A 255 20.02 1.82 -6.29
N ALA A 256 19.56 2.12 -5.07
CA ALA A 256 18.21 2.65 -4.83
C ALA A 256 17.95 3.95 -5.59
N GLU A 257 18.95 4.82 -5.70
CA GLU A 257 18.85 6.10 -6.40
C GLU A 257 18.82 5.95 -7.93
N HIS A 258 19.61 5.03 -8.48
CA HIS A 258 19.54 4.65 -9.89
C HIS A 258 18.16 4.09 -10.26
N ILE A 259 17.60 3.21 -9.41
CA ILE A 259 16.26 2.65 -9.59
C ILE A 259 15.20 3.76 -9.53
N ARG A 260 15.28 4.65 -8.53
CA ARG A 260 14.36 5.79 -8.39
C ARG A 260 14.36 6.65 -9.66
N THR A 261 15.55 7.01 -10.14
CA THR A 261 15.73 7.84 -11.33
C THR A 261 15.16 7.17 -12.58
N LEU A 262 15.46 5.87 -12.78
CA LEU A 262 14.91 5.10 -13.90
C LEU A 262 13.38 5.05 -13.85
N ALA A 263 12.81 4.72 -12.70
CA ALA A 263 11.37 4.58 -12.51
C ALA A 263 10.62 5.91 -12.73
N GLU A 264 11.19 7.04 -12.29
CA GLU A 264 10.64 8.38 -12.54
C GLU A 264 10.65 8.75 -14.02
N ARG A 265 11.74 8.43 -14.72
CA ARG A 265 11.90 8.68 -16.16
C ARG A 265 10.99 7.81 -17.02
N LEU A 266 10.57 6.65 -16.50
CA LEU A 266 9.55 5.79 -17.10
C LEU A 266 8.12 6.18 -16.70
N HIS A 267 7.95 7.23 -15.89
CA HIS A 267 6.65 7.71 -15.41
C HIS A 267 5.84 6.64 -14.66
N LEU A 268 6.53 5.83 -13.84
CA LEU A 268 5.87 4.90 -12.94
C LEU A 268 5.12 5.66 -11.81
N PRO A 269 4.05 5.07 -11.25
CA PRO A 269 3.34 5.62 -10.09
C PRO A 269 4.27 5.84 -8.89
N SER A 270 4.06 6.89 -8.09
CA SER A 270 4.90 7.21 -6.93
C SER A 270 4.98 6.04 -5.93
N SER A 271 3.86 5.35 -5.75
CA SER A 271 3.75 4.12 -4.97
C SER A 271 4.72 3.02 -5.40
N GLN A 272 4.92 2.85 -6.71
CA GLN A 272 5.81 1.84 -7.27
C GLN A 272 7.25 2.30 -7.24
N ILE A 273 7.52 3.59 -7.51
CA ILE A 273 8.85 4.18 -7.38
C ILE A 273 9.37 3.96 -5.95
N ALA A 274 8.54 4.23 -4.93
CA ALA A 274 8.90 4.00 -3.53
C ALA A 274 9.20 2.52 -3.27
N ALA A 275 8.34 1.61 -3.72
CA ALA A 275 8.52 0.17 -3.52
C ALA A 275 9.81 -0.35 -4.17
N LEU A 276 10.09 0.03 -5.42
CA LEU A 276 11.31 -0.34 -6.16
C LEU A 276 12.57 0.25 -5.52
N ARG A 277 12.52 1.52 -5.08
CA ARG A 277 13.63 2.16 -4.37
C ARG A 277 13.98 1.39 -3.09
N TRP A 278 12.98 0.95 -2.33
CA TRP A 278 13.20 0.16 -1.11
C TRP A 278 13.65 -1.27 -1.39
N ALA A 279 13.16 -1.87 -2.46
CA ALA A 279 13.67 -3.15 -2.95
C ALA A 279 15.17 -3.06 -3.25
N GLY A 280 15.60 -2.02 -3.98
CA GLY A 280 17.01 -1.74 -4.24
C GLY A 280 17.81 -1.41 -2.99
N ARG A 281 17.25 -0.65 -2.03
CA ARG A 281 17.96 -0.30 -0.79
C ARG A 281 18.20 -1.51 0.12
N LEU A 282 17.32 -2.51 0.07
CA LEU A 282 17.36 -3.67 0.97
C LEU A 282 17.72 -4.97 0.26
N HIS A 283 18.13 -4.94 -1.01
CA HIS A 283 18.34 -6.15 -1.82
C HIS A 283 19.40 -7.09 -1.22
N ASP A 284 20.38 -6.51 -0.53
CA ASP A 284 21.54 -7.19 0.04
C ASP A 284 21.44 -7.44 1.55
N LEU A 285 20.30 -7.13 2.19
CA LEU A 285 20.14 -7.25 3.64
C LEU A 285 20.46 -8.67 4.18
N GLY A 286 20.25 -9.70 3.37
CA GLY A 286 20.55 -11.10 3.67
C GLY A 286 22.04 -11.41 3.83
N LYS A 287 22.94 -10.54 3.37
CA LYS A 287 24.40 -10.67 3.58
C LYS A 287 24.79 -10.67 5.06
N ILE A 288 23.89 -10.25 5.96
CA ILE A 288 24.10 -10.32 7.41
C ILE A 288 24.49 -11.73 7.92
N ARG A 289 24.04 -12.80 7.23
CA ARG A 289 24.34 -14.20 7.56
C ARG A 289 25.68 -14.69 7.01
N VAL A 290 26.30 -13.95 6.10
CA VAL A 290 27.61 -14.31 5.53
C VAL A 290 28.71 -13.86 6.49
N ASP A 291 29.70 -14.72 6.70
CA ASP A 291 30.87 -14.39 7.50
C ASP A 291 31.65 -13.25 6.85
N THR A 292 32.13 -12.30 7.66
CA THR A 292 32.92 -11.16 7.19
C THR A 292 34.20 -11.61 6.47
N ALA A 293 34.83 -12.72 6.90
CA ALA A 293 36.01 -13.28 6.25
C ALA A 293 35.73 -13.75 4.82
N VAL A 294 34.52 -14.26 4.56
CA VAL A 294 34.06 -14.66 3.22
C VAL A 294 33.77 -13.43 2.37
N LEU A 295 33.14 -12.38 2.94
CA LEU A 295 32.86 -11.12 2.25
C LEU A 295 34.14 -10.36 1.85
N HIS A 296 35.20 -10.43 2.67
CA HIS A 296 36.47 -9.72 2.44
C HIS A 296 37.55 -10.57 1.77
N LYS A 297 37.21 -11.77 1.27
CA LYS A 297 38.19 -12.64 0.63
C LYS A 297 38.70 -12.03 -0.67
N GLU A 298 40.02 -11.84 -0.79
CA GLU A 298 40.66 -11.24 -1.97
C GLU A 298 40.82 -12.21 -3.16
N GLY A 299 40.45 -13.48 -2.98
CA GLY A 299 40.55 -14.53 -4.00
C GLY A 299 39.21 -15.20 -4.32
N SER A 300 39.23 -16.21 -5.19
CA SER A 300 38.04 -16.99 -5.51
C SER A 300 37.46 -17.68 -4.27
N LEU A 301 36.13 -17.70 -4.19
CA LEU A 301 35.39 -18.41 -3.15
C LEU A 301 35.46 -19.92 -3.41
N THR A 302 35.48 -20.72 -2.34
CA THR A 302 35.21 -22.16 -2.45
C THR A 302 33.74 -22.39 -2.78
N THR A 303 33.40 -23.62 -3.18
CA THR A 303 32.01 -23.99 -3.49
C THR A 303 31.09 -23.76 -2.29
N GLU A 304 31.53 -24.08 -1.08
CA GLU A 304 30.76 -23.94 0.17
C GLU A 304 30.58 -22.46 0.56
N GLU A 305 31.64 -21.66 0.41
CA GLU A 305 31.58 -20.20 0.62
C GLU A 305 30.63 -19.55 -0.39
N TRP A 306 30.69 -19.96 -1.66
CA TRP A 306 29.83 -19.46 -2.71
C TRP A 306 28.36 -19.83 -2.49
N GLU A 307 28.06 -21.07 -2.12
CA GLU A 307 26.69 -21.49 -1.74
C GLU A 307 26.15 -20.64 -0.58
N THR A 308 27.00 -20.28 0.38
CA THR A 308 26.60 -19.39 1.49
C THR A 308 26.23 -17.99 0.99
N ILE A 309 27.00 -17.41 0.07
CA ILE A 309 26.67 -16.11 -0.54
C ILE A 309 25.38 -16.20 -1.37
N ARG A 310 25.19 -17.28 -2.15
CA ARG A 310 24.02 -17.49 -3.01
C ARG A 310 22.68 -17.50 -2.26
N LEU A 311 22.70 -17.68 -0.93
CA LEU A 311 21.50 -17.63 -0.08
C LEU A 311 21.02 -16.22 0.24
N HIS A 312 21.88 -15.19 0.14
CA HIS A 312 21.50 -13.83 0.56
C HIS A 312 20.25 -13.27 -0.14
N PRO A 313 19.94 -13.52 -1.44
CA PRO A 313 18.77 -12.94 -2.09
C PRO A 313 17.48 -13.47 -1.48
N ARG A 314 17.41 -14.78 -1.21
CA ARG A 314 16.28 -15.42 -0.52
C ARG A 314 16.14 -14.92 0.91
N LEU A 315 17.25 -14.69 1.61
CA LEU A 315 17.23 -14.14 2.96
C LEU A 315 16.76 -12.68 2.98
N SER A 316 17.25 -11.84 2.06
CA SER A 316 16.78 -10.47 1.87
C SER A 316 15.28 -10.47 1.57
N ALA A 317 14.82 -11.27 0.61
CA ALA A 317 13.41 -11.41 0.28
C ALA A 317 12.56 -11.83 1.49
N ARG A 318 13.03 -12.81 2.28
CA ARG A 318 12.38 -13.27 3.52
C ARG A 318 12.24 -12.13 4.53
N LEU A 319 13.28 -11.33 4.74
CA LEU A 319 13.26 -10.18 5.65
C LEU A 319 12.29 -9.11 5.15
N LEU A 320 12.32 -8.78 3.85
CA LEU A 320 11.50 -7.73 3.25
C LEU A 320 10.00 -8.01 3.35
N ARG A 321 9.59 -9.27 3.25
CA ARG A 321 8.17 -9.68 3.38
C ARG A 321 7.55 -9.34 4.71
N ARG A 322 8.35 -9.17 5.76
CA ARG A 322 7.89 -8.75 7.09
C ARG A 322 7.45 -7.30 7.13
N PHE A 323 7.92 -6.49 6.19
CA PHE A 323 7.60 -5.07 6.11
C PHE A 323 6.64 -4.86 4.94
N ARG A 324 5.35 -4.58 5.23
CA ARG A 324 4.29 -4.34 4.21
C ARG A 324 4.71 -3.40 3.07
N ILE A 325 5.67 -2.53 3.36
CA ILE A 325 6.24 -1.50 2.52
C ILE A 325 7.10 -2.09 1.39
N ALA A 326 7.93 -3.09 1.69
CA ALA A 326 8.84 -3.73 0.74
C ALA A 326 8.37 -5.12 0.32
N ALA A 327 7.38 -5.69 1.01
CA ALA A 327 6.88 -7.04 0.78
C ALA A 327 6.45 -7.31 -0.67
N LYS A 328 5.90 -6.30 -1.37
CA LYS A 328 5.48 -6.42 -2.76
C LYS A 328 6.63 -6.72 -3.72
N GLU A 329 7.81 -6.19 -3.42
CA GLU A 329 9.00 -6.34 -4.26
C GLU A 329 9.97 -7.38 -3.70
N ALA A 330 9.57 -8.13 -2.67
CA ALA A 330 10.42 -9.16 -2.09
C ALA A 330 10.79 -10.25 -3.11
N GLN A 331 9.89 -10.60 -4.04
CA GLN A 331 10.22 -11.53 -5.11
C GLN A 331 11.23 -10.92 -6.11
N ALA A 332 11.16 -9.61 -6.35
CA ALA A 332 12.16 -8.93 -7.17
C ALA A 332 13.54 -8.97 -6.51
N VAL A 333 13.59 -8.79 -5.19
CA VAL A 333 14.82 -8.97 -4.40
C VAL A 333 15.26 -10.43 -4.35
N GLU A 334 14.36 -11.40 -4.38
CA GLU A 334 14.79 -12.81 -4.43
C GLU A 334 15.55 -13.11 -5.73
N TYR A 335 15.11 -12.53 -6.84
CA TYR A 335 15.64 -12.81 -8.17
C TYR A 335 16.58 -11.72 -8.70
N HIS A 336 17.17 -10.88 -7.83
CA HIS A 336 18.04 -9.80 -8.29
C HIS A 336 19.40 -10.27 -8.83
N HIS A 337 19.76 -11.56 -8.65
CA HIS A 337 20.88 -12.23 -9.33
C HIS A 337 20.43 -13.19 -10.44
N GLU A 338 19.15 -13.14 -10.84
CA GLU A 338 18.72 -13.83 -12.05
C GLU A 338 19.15 -13.08 -13.30
N ARG A 339 19.18 -13.80 -14.42
CA ARG A 339 19.48 -13.26 -15.74
C ARG A 339 18.21 -13.27 -16.60
N ALA A 340 18.10 -12.35 -17.54
CA ALA A 340 16.96 -12.31 -18.46
C ALA A 340 16.87 -13.58 -19.35
N ASP A 341 17.98 -14.30 -19.54
CA ASP A 341 18.04 -15.61 -20.21
C ASP A 341 17.75 -16.81 -19.30
N GLY A 342 17.45 -16.59 -18.01
CA GLY A 342 17.15 -17.64 -17.05
C GLY A 342 18.36 -18.46 -16.61
N ARG A 343 19.59 -17.99 -16.84
CA ARG A 343 20.84 -18.68 -16.44
C ARG A 343 21.48 -18.11 -15.18
N GLY A 344 20.69 -17.43 -14.34
CA GLY A 344 21.19 -16.78 -13.14
C GLY A 344 21.32 -17.74 -11.95
N TYR A 345 21.22 -17.18 -10.74
CA TYR A 345 21.50 -17.95 -9.51
C TYR A 345 20.65 -19.20 -9.34
N TYR A 346 19.39 -19.22 -9.73
CA TYR A 346 18.47 -20.34 -9.51
C TYR A 346 17.97 -20.97 -10.82
N GLY A 347 18.35 -20.41 -11.96
CA GLY A 347 17.96 -20.96 -13.27
C GLY A 347 16.45 -20.81 -13.54
N VAL A 348 15.85 -19.71 -13.08
CA VAL A 348 14.40 -19.49 -13.12
C VAL A 348 13.95 -19.22 -14.56
N ASP A 349 12.78 -19.71 -14.94
CA ASP A 349 12.19 -19.41 -16.25
C ASP A 349 12.05 -17.88 -16.41
N PRO A 350 12.53 -17.28 -17.52
CA PRO A 350 12.45 -15.84 -17.74
C PRO A 350 11.06 -15.23 -17.55
N SER A 351 10.00 -15.99 -17.82
CA SER A 351 8.60 -15.56 -17.65
C SER A 351 8.16 -15.47 -16.18
N GLU A 352 8.87 -16.14 -15.27
CA GLU A 352 8.61 -16.12 -13.83
C GLU A 352 9.37 -15.00 -13.11
N ILE A 353 10.38 -14.40 -13.75
CA ILE A 353 11.17 -13.30 -13.18
C ILE A 353 10.32 -12.01 -13.21
N PRO A 354 10.00 -11.39 -12.06
CA PRO A 354 9.26 -10.15 -12.04
C PRO A 354 10.05 -9.06 -12.76
N LEU A 355 9.37 -8.26 -13.59
CA LEU A 355 9.98 -7.12 -14.28
C LEU A 355 10.69 -6.14 -13.32
N ALA A 356 10.20 -6.03 -12.07
CA ALA A 356 10.84 -5.28 -10.99
C ALA A 356 12.25 -5.78 -10.63
N ALA A 357 12.53 -7.09 -10.74
CA ALA A 357 13.87 -7.65 -10.50
C ALA A 357 14.88 -7.05 -11.50
N HIS A 358 14.47 -6.86 -12.76
CA HIS A 358 15.34 -6.30 -13.79
C HIS A 358 15.76 -4.85 -13.53
N PHE A 359 14.98 -4.08 -12.76
CA PHE A 359 15.40 -2.76 -12.29
C PHE A 359 16.56 -2.86 -11.30
N ILE A 360 16.52 -3.86 -10.41
CA ILE A 360 17.58 -4.10 -9.43
C ILE A 360 18.82 -4.65 -10.15
N ILE A 361 18.66 -5.66 -11.01
CA ILE A 361 19.75 -6.30 -11.78
C ILE A 361 20.58 -5.25 -12.52
N VAL A 362 19.93 -4.35 -13.29
CA VAL A 362 20.66 -3.37 -14.09
C VAL A 362 21.34 -2.30 -13.23
N ALA A 363 20.68 -1.84 -12.16
CA ALA A 363 21.20 -0.81 -11.28
C ALA A 363 22.36 -1.33 -10.41
N ASP A 364 22.23 -2.53 -9.86
CA ASP A 364 23.28 -3.21 -9.10
C ASP A 364 24.50 -3.50 -9.97
N SER A 365 24.29 -4.08 -11.16
CA SER A 365 25.39 -4.33 -12.11
C SER A 365 26.13 -3.05 -12.51
N PHE A 366 25.39 -1.96 -12.77
CA PHE A 366 26.00 -0.66 -13.10
C PHE A 366 26.84 -0.09 -11.95
N ASP A 367 26.31 -0.08 -10.73
CA ASP A 367 27.04 0.42 -9.56
C ASP A 367 28.26 -0.46 -9.28
N ALA A 368 28.12 -1.78 -9.38
CA ALA A 368 29.20 -2.74 -9.22
C ALA A 368 30.31 -2.58 -10.27
N MET A 369 29.97 -2.20 -11.50
CA MET A 369 30.92 -1.91 -12.59
C MET A 369 31.64 -0.59 -12.42
N THR A 370 30.97 0.45 -11.92
CA THR A 370 31.50 1.82 -11.84
C THR A 370 32.18 2.14 -10.51
N SER A 371 32.01 1.30 -9.50
CA SER A 371 32.68 1.42 -8.20
C SER A 371 34.03 0.71 -8.18
N ASP A 372 35.00 1.30 -7.47
CA ASP A 372 36.28 0.65 -7.19
C ASP A 372 36.08 -0.57 -6.28
N ARG A 373 36.81 -1.65 -6.58
CA ARG A 373 36.85 -2.88 -5.79
C ARG A 373 38.32 -3.26 -5.52
N PRO A 374 38.62 -4.05 -4.48
CA PRO A 374 40.01 -4.38 -4.11
C PRO A 374 40.84 -4.96 -5.25
N TYR A 375 40.18 -5.78 -6.06
CA TYR A 375 40.79 -6.52 -7.16
C TYR A 375 40.65 -5.81 -8.52
N ARG A 376 39.91 -4.69 -8.63
CA ARG A 376 39.78 -3.95 -9.89
C ARG A 376 39.36 -2.48 -9.69
N PRO A 377 39.93 -1.55 -10.48
CA PRO A 377 39.38 -0.20 -10.56
C PRO A 377 37.98 -0.22 -11.21
N GLY A 378 37.16 0.78 -10.84
CA GLY A 378 35.85 1.00 -11.46
C GLY A 378 35.98 1.32 -12.95
N LEU A 379 35.04 0.82 -13.74
CA LEU A 379 34.90 1.18 -15.15
C LEU A 379 34.39 2.61 -15.29
N SER A 380 34.79 3.28 -16.37
CA SER A 380 34.13 4.53 -16.78
C SER A 380 32.64 4.29 -17.02
N CYS A 381 31.80 5.30 -16.73
CA CYS A 381 30.35 5.25 -16.97
C CYS A 381 30.03 4.72 -18.38
N GLU A 382 30.65 5.28 -19.42
CA GLU A 382 30.38 4.87 -20.79
C GLU A 382 30.82 3.43 -21.11
N ALA A 383 31.89 2.93 -20.48
CA ALA A 383 32.28 1.53 -20.61
C ALA A 383 31.26 0.59 -19.96
N ALA A 384 30.76 0.93 -18.78
CA ALA A 384 29.70 0.17 -18.10
C ALA A 384 28.38 0.18 -18.89
N LEU A 385 28.04 1.31 -19.53
CA LEU A 385 26.86 1.39 -20.40
C LEU A 385 26.99 0.49 -21.64
N ARG A 386 28.16 0.44 -22.27
CA ARG A 386 28.41 -0.48 -23.40
C ARG A 386 28.29 -1.94 -23.00
N GLU A 387 28.73 -2.31 -21.80
CA GLU A 387 28.54 -3.66 -21.26
C GLU A 387 27.06 -4.00 -21.09
N ILE A 388 26.25 -3.06 -20.58
CA ILE A 388 24.80 -3.22 -20.47
C ILE A 388 24.17 -3.41 -21.85
N GLU A 389 24.58 -2.62 -22.84
CA GLU A 389 24.11 -2.73 -24.23
C GLU A 389 24.47 -4.10 -24.85
N ALA A 390 25.68 -4.60 -24.62
CA ALA A 390 26.11 -5.91 -25.08
C ALA A 390 25.36 -7.06 -24.39
N GLY A 391 24.96 -6.89 -23.14
CA GLY A 391 24.23 -7.87 -22.34
C GLY A 391 22.70 -7.85 -22.51
N LEU A 392 22.14 -7.02 -23.39
CA LEU A 392 20.69 -6.97 -23.62
C LEU A 392 20.17 -8.29 -24.19
N GLY A 393 19.09 -8.82 -23.59
CA GLY A 393 18.48 -10.10 -23.96
C GLY A 393 19.18 -11.33 -23.39
N THR A 394 20.30 -11.15 -22.68
CA THR A 394 20.98 -12.22 -21.95
C THR A 394 20.99 -11.92 -20.45
N GLN A 395 21.93 -11.11 -19.97
CA GLN A 395 21.97 -10.69 -18.57
C GLN A 395 20.87 -9.69 -18.26
N PHE A 396 20.67 -8.71 -19.15
CA PHE A 396 19.77 -7.58 -18.94
C PHE A 396 18.50 -7.72 -19.76
N HIS A 397 17.37 -7.42 -19.14
CA HIS A 397 16.10 -7.37 -19.85
C HIS A 397 16.14 -6.24 -20.91
N PRO A 398 15.79 -6.50 -22.19
CA PRO A 398 15.97 -5.55 -23.28
C PRO A 398 15.34 -4.17 -23.02
N ALA A 399 14.07 -4.14 -22.62
CA ALA A 399 13.36 -2.88 -22.34
C ALA A 399 13.96 -2.10 -21.16
N VAL A 400 14.22 -2.76 -20.03
CA VAL A 400 14.74 -2.12 -18.82
C VAL A 400 16.18 -1.67 -19.01
N GLY A 401 17.02 -2.49 -19.64
CA GLY A 401 18.42 -2.16 -19.94
C GLY A 401 18.54 -0.97 -20.90
N ARG A 402 17.78 -0.96 -22.00
CA ARG A 402 17.74 0.20 -22.93
C ARG A 402 17.27 1.47 -22.24
N ALA A 403 16.21 1.37 -21.42
CA ALA A 403 15.72 2.51 -20.67
C ALA A 403 16.77 3.06 -19.70
N PHE A 404 17.49 2.17 -18.99
CA PHE A 404 18.55 2.55 -18.07
C PHE A 404 19.69 3.28 -18.79
N VAL A 405 20.17 2.74 -19.91
CA VAL A 405 21.23 3.37 -20.71
C VAL A 405 20.81 4.76 -21.21
N ALA A 406 19.58 4.88 -21.73
CA ALA A 406 19.03 6.16 -22.16
C ALA A 406 19.02 7.19 -21.01
N VAL A 407 18.57 6.79 -19.82
CA VAL A 407 18.52 7.65 -18.63
C VAL A 407 19.92 8.12 -18.22
N GLN A 408 20.91 7.23 -18.20
CA GLN A 408 22.29 7.57 -17.81
C GLN A 408 22.97 8.51 -18.83
N ARG A 409 22.62 8.39 -20.12
CA ARG A 409 23.07 9.33 -21.17
C ARG A 409 22.26 10.65 -21.21
N GLY A 410 21.35 10.87 -20.25
CA GLY A 410 20.51 12.07 -20.20
C GLY A 410 19.40 12.11 -21.27
N GLN A 411 19.13 11.00 -21.94
CA GLN A 411 18.11 10.85 -22.96
C GLN A 411 16.74 10.56 -22.34
N ASP A 412 15.68 10.72 -23.13
CA ASP A 412 14.32 10.37 -22.74
C ASP A 412 14.06 8.89 -23.09
N PRO A 413 13.93 7.98 -22.10
CA PRO A 413 13.78 6.55 -22.38
C PRO A 413 12.51 6.25 -23.18
N LEU A 414 11.48 7.08 -23.07
CA LEU A 414 10.22 6.87 -23.80
C LEU A 414 10.33 7.12 -25.31
N LYS A 415 11.42 7.75 -25.76
CA LYS A 415 11.71 7.96 -27.18
C LYS A 415 12.61 6.90 -27.79
N VAL A 416 13.36 6.18 -26.94
CA VAL A 416 14.31 5.15 -27.35
C VAL A 416 13.63 3.78 -27.43
N LEU A 417 12.65 3.53 -26.56
CA LEU A 417 11.93 2.25 -26.50
C LEU A 417 10.92 2.10 -27.65
N SER A 418 10.81 0.88 -28.16
CA SER A 418 9.78 0.50 -29.13
C SER A 418 8.38 0.46 -28.49
N ALA A 419 7.33 0.48 -29.32
CA ALA A 419 5.95 0.40 -28.83
C ALA A 419 5.66 -0.89 -28.05
N ALA A 420 6.28 -2.02 -28.43
CA ALA A 420 6.14 -3.30 -27.75
C ALA A 420 6.78 -3.26 -26.34
N GLU A 421 7.99 -2.72 -26.23
CA GLU A 421 8.67 -2.58 -24.94
C GLU A 421 7.95 -1.60 -24.01
N LEU A 422 7.42 -0.51 -24.56
CA LEU A 422 6.58 0.41 -23.80
C LEU A 422 5.31 -0.29 -23.31
N ALA A 423 4.70 -1.18 -24.10
CA ALA A 423 3.55 -1.97 -23.68
C ALA A 423 3.90 -2.94 -22.56
N GLU A 424 5.08 -3.55 -22.62
CA GLU A 424 5.60 -4.43 -21.57
C GLU A 424 5.83 -3.67 -20.24
N LEU A 425 6.49 -2.51 -20.30
CA LEU A 425 6.70 -1.67 -19.12
C LEU A 425 5.39 -1.06 -18.57
N ARG A 426 4.34 -0.91 -19.40
CA ARG A 426 3.00 -0.50 -18.92
C ARG A 426 2.40 -1.53 -17.96
N HIS A 427 2.77 -2.81 -18.04
CA HIS A 427 2.28 -3.81 -17.07
C HIS A 427 2.75 -3.51 -15.65
N LEU A 428 3.93 -2.91 -15.44
CA LEU A 428 4.33 -2.39 -14.13
C LEU A 428 3.39 -1.26 -13.70
N ARG A 429 3.15 -0.26 -14.57
CA ARG A 429 2.24 0.86 -14.28
C ARG A 429 0.83 0.42 -13.87
N ASP A 430 0.35 -0.69 -14.44
CA ASP A 430 -0.97 -1.25 -14.20
C ASP A 430 -1.07 -2.18 -12.97
N ARG A 431 0.06 -2.59 -12.35
CA ARG A 431 0.13 -3.34 -11.07
C ARG A 431 -0.22 -2.51 -9.82
N GLY A 432 -0.76 -1.30 -9.95
CA GLY A 432 -1.53 -0.71 -8.84
C GLY A 432 -2.64 -1.71 -8.46
N PRO A 433 -2.95 -1.98 -7.17
CA PRO A 433 -3.56 -3.23 -6.69
C PRO A 433 -4.93 -3.52 -7.32
N ARG A 434 -5.03 -3.90 -8.60
CA ARG A 434 -6.28 -4.11 -9.31
C ARG A 434 -6.90 -5.35 -8.68
N SER A 435 -7.72 -5.11 -7.67
CA SER A 435 -8.80 -6.01 -7.33
C SER A 435 -9.58 -6.19 -8.63
N THR A 436 -9.33 -7.30 -9.32
CA THR A 436 -10.20 -7.80 -10.39
C THR A 436 -11.58 -8.16 -9.85
N ARG A 437 -11.80 -8.04 -8.52
CA ARG A 437 -13.10 -8.20 -7.88
C ARG A 437 -13.92 -6.92 -8.04
N SER A 438 -15.16 -7.10 -8.49
CA SER A 438 -16.20 -6.07 -8.48
C SER A 438 -16.26 -5.38 -7.10
N PRO A 439 -16.35 -4.04 -7.04
CA PRO A 439 -16.49 -3.29 -5.78
C PRO A 439 -17.64 -3.82 -4.91
N VAL A 440 -18.75 -4.21 -5.56
CA VAL A 440 -19.93 -4.78 -4.89
C VAL A 440 -19.58 -6.10 -4.21
N ARG A 441 -18.83 -6.97 -4.89
CA ARG A 441 -18.43 -8.26 -4.34
C ARG A 441 -17.48 -8.12 -3.15
N ALA A 442 -16.54 -7.16 -3.22
CA ALA A 442 -15.64 -6.86 -2.11
C ALA A 442 -16.39 -6.32 -0.88
N LEU A 443 -17.47 -5.55 -1.08
CA LEU A 443 -18.33 -5.06 -0.01
C LEU A 443 -19.17 -6.21 0.60
N LEU A 444 -19.73 -7.09 -0.23
CA LEU A 444 -20.51 -8.25 0.23
C LEU A 444 -19.68 -9.27 1.02
N GLU A 445 -18.36 -9.35 0.78
CA GLU A 445 -17.42 -10.14 1.59
C GLU A 445 -17.14 -9.53 2.97
N ARG A 446 -17.62 -8.31 3.25
CA ARG A 446 -17.50 -7.59 4.52
C ARG A 446 -18.88 -7.25 5.08
N PRO A 447 -19.59 -8.24 5.64
CA PRO A 447 -20.96 -8.07 6.13
C PRO A 447 -21.09 -6.96 7.20
N GLU A 448 -20.01 -6.67 7.95
CA GLU A 448 -19.93 -5.55 8.88
C GLU A 448 -20.04 -4.17 8.19
N LEU A 449 -19.45 -4.01 7.01
CA LEU A 449 -19.56 -2.77 6.23
C LEU A 449 -20.93 -2.64 5.57
N VAL A 450 -21.52 -3.76 5.15
CA VAL A 450 -22.91 -3.80 4.67
C VAL A 450 -23.87 -3.39 5.79
N ALA A 451 -23.63 -3.85 7.03
CA ALA A 451 -24.45 -3.48 8.17
C ALA A 451 -24.36 -1.98 8.50
N LEU A 452 -23.13 -1.43 8.52
CA LEU A 452 -22.90 0.00 8.74
C LEU A 452 -23.51 0.86 7.62
N GLY A 453 -23.30 0.48 6.36
CA GLY A 453 -23.87 1.16 5.20
C GLY A 453 -25.40 1.08 5.16
N GLY A 454 -25.97 -0.08 5.50
CA GLY A 454 -27.42 -0.27 5.67
C GLY A 454 -27.99 0.63 6.76
N THR A 455 -27.26 0.80 7.87
CA THR A 455 -27.69 1.64 8.99
C THR A 455 -27.70 3.11 8.59
N ALA A 456 -26.66 3.56 7.89
CA ALA A 456 -26.62 4.89 7.31
C ALA A 456 -27.79 5.10 6.33
N ALA A 457 -28.03 4.15 5.41
CA ALA A 457 -29.15 4.21 4.47
C ALA A 457 -30.52 4.22 5.16
N ALA A 458 -30.67 3.47 6.25
CA ALA A 458 -31.90 3.42 7.05
C ALA A 458 -32.19 4.78 7.70
N LEU A 459 -31.18 5.38 8.32
CA LEU A 459 -31.28 6.70 8.95
C LEU A 459 -31.58 7.79 7.90
N ILE A 460 -30.92 7.74 6.74
CA ILE A 460 -31.19 8.65 5.62
C ILE A 460 -32.63 8.49 5.12
N GLY A 461 -33.08 7.25 4.89
CA GLY A 461 -34.43 6.96 4.44
C GLY A 461 -35.50 7.39 5.44
N TYR A 462 -35.25 7.20 6.73
CA TYR A 462 -36.12 7.64 7.81
C TYR A 462 -36.22 9.17 7.84
N GLY A 463 -35.08 9.86 7.84
CA GLY A 463 -35.03 11.32 7.81
C GLY A 463 -35.65 11.92 6.55
N ALA A 464 -35.60 11.21 5.43
CA ALA A 464 -36.20 11.60 4.15
C ALA A 464 -37.72 11.41 4.05
N GLY A 465 -38.37 10.82 5.07
CA GLY A 465 -39.76 10.36 4.95
C GLY A 465 -39.95 9.25 3.90
N ALA A 466 -38.85 8.68 3.42
CA ALA A 466 -38.82 7.68 2.37
C ALA A 466 -38.84 6.29 3.00
N GLY A 467 -40.00 5.88 3.49
CA GLY A 467 -40.18 4.62 4.24
C GLY A 467 -39.61 3.40 3.53
N THR A 468 -39.69 3.36 2.19
CA THR A 468 -39.10 2.29 1.37
C THR A 468 -37.57 2.23 1.49
N TRP A 469 -36.89 3.37 1.47
CA TRP A 469 -35.43 3.46 1.67
C TRP A 469 -35.03 3.17 3.11
N ALA A 470 -35.84 3.60 4.09
CA ALA A 470 -35.63 3.29 5.49
C ALA A 470 -35.70 1.77 5.73
N SER A 471 -36.74 1.12 5.18
CA SER A 471 -36.91 -0.33 5.25
C SER A 471 -35.82 -1.08 4.49
N LEU A 472 -35.41 -0.60 3.30
CA LEU A 472 -34.30 -1.21 2.56
C LEU A 472 -32.98 -1.12 3.34
N GLY A 473 -32.69 0.03 3.95
CA GLY A 473 -31.52 0.21 4.82
C GLY A 473 -31.55 -0.74 6.02
N LEU A 474 -32.69 -0.86 6.72
CA LEU A 474 -32.87 -1.80 7.84
C LEU A 474 -32.70 -3.26 7.39
N LEU A 475 -33.20 -3.62 6.21
CA LEU A 475 -32.99 -4.95 5.61
C LEU A 475 -31.51 -5.22 5.33
N LEU A 476 -30.77 -4.23 4.82
CA LEU A 476 -29.32 -4.33 4.63
C LEU A 476 -28.58 -4.43 5.97
N THR A 477 -29.01 -3.69 7.00
CA THR A 477 -28.46 -3.80 8.37
C THR A 477 -28.68 -5.19 8.95
N ALA A 478 -29.91 -5.68 8.88
CA ALA A 478 -30.29 -7.00 9.38
C ALA A 478 -29.61 -8.12 8.58
N GLY A 479 -29.55 -8.00 7.25
CA GLY A 479 -28.88 -8.94 6.36
C GLY A 479 -27.37 -8.98 6.59
N GLY A 480 -26.72 -7.82 6.69
CA GLY A 480 -25.29 -7.69 7.01
C GLY A 480 -24.98 -8.24 8.40
N SER A 481 -25.71 -7.82 9.42
CA SER A 481 -25.53 -8.31 10.80
C SER A 481 -25.80 -9.82 10.89
N GLY A 482 -26.84 -10.32 10.22
CA GLY A 482 -27.17 -11.73 10.14
C GLY A 482 -26.09 -12.55 9.43
N ALA A 483 -25.59 -12.08 8.29
CA ALA A 483 -24.49 -12.72 7.58
C ALA A 483 -23.20 -12.73 8.41
N TRP A 484 -22.91 -11.64 9.13
CA TRP A 484 -21.77 -11.56 10.05
C TRP A 484 -21.92 -12.56 11.20
N MET A 485 -23.08 -12.60 11.87
CA MET A 485 -23.38 -13.54 12.94
C MET A 485 -23.36 -15.00 12.46
N LEU A 486 -23.90 -15.29 11.28
CA LEU A 486 -23.85 -16.63 10.67
C LEU A 486 -22.42 -17.01 10.34
N GLY A 487 -21.60 -16.09 9.84
CA GLY A 487 -20.17 -16.28 9.61
C GLY A 487 -19.44 -16.65 10.90
N LEU A 488 -19.71 -15.92 11.99
CA LEU A 488 -19.16 -16.22 13.33
C LEU A 488 -19.62 -17.58 13.86
N ARG A 489 -20.91 -17.92 13.70
CA ARG A 489 -21.44 -19.23 14.11
C ARG A 489 -20.81 -20.38 13.31
N ARG A 490 -20.69 -20.24 11.99
CA ARG A 490 -20.02 -21.22 11.13
C ARG A 490 -18.55 -21.35 11.49
N ALA A 491 -17.86 -20.25 11.76
CA ALA A 491 -16.47 -20.26 12.21
C ALA A 491 -16.32 -21.04 13.52
N ARG A 492 -17.15 -20.77 14.53
CA ARG A 492 -17.12 -21.48 15.82
C ARG A 492 -17.45 -22.97 15.69
N ARG A 493 -18.44 -23.33 14.86
CA ARG A 493 -18.78 -24.74 14.58
C ARG A 493 -17.61 -25.46 13.93
N LEU A 494 -17.04 -24.89 12.87
CA LEU A 494 -15.86 -25.47 12.22
C LEU A 494 -14.68 -25.56 13.19
N ALA A 495 -14.43 -24.50 13.97
CA ALA A 495 -13.39 -24.54 15.00
C ALA A 495 -13.63 -25.68 16.00
N SER A 496 -14.87 -25.92 16.42
CA SER A 496 -15.19 -27.07 17.29
C SER A 496 -14.97 -28.43 16.60
N THR A 497 -15.29 -28.57 15.32
CA THR A 497 -15.00 -29.79 14.55
C THR A 497 -13.50 -30.03 14.45
N LEU A 498 -12.73 -28.98 14.15
CA LEU A 498 -11.28 -29.04 14.14
C LEU A 498 -10.75 -29.41 15.54
N ARG A 499 -11.24 -28.79 16.61
CA ARG A 499 -10.86 -29.18 17.99
C ARG A 499 -11.16 -30.63 18.35
N HIS A 500 -12.22 -31.21 17.80
CA HIS A 500 -12.53 -32.61 18.06
C HIS A 500 -11.60 -33.54 17.27
N ALA A 501 -11.23 -33.17 16.05
CA ALA A 501 -10.26 -33.94 15.26
C ALA A 501 -8.86 -33.97 15.90
N SER A 502 -8.49 -33.00 16.73
CA SER A 502 -7.19 -33.00 17.41
C SER A 502 -7.09 -33.96 18.60
N THR A 503 -8.19 -34.58 19.04
CA THR A 503 -8.16 -35.56 20.15
C THR A 503 -7.74 -36.96 19.71
N CYS A 504 -7.53 -37.17 18.41
CA CYS A 504 -7.03 -38.44 17.88
C CYS A 504 -5.58 -38.67 18.32
N GLU A 505 -5.22 -39.92 18.67
CA GLU A 505 -3.87 -40.27 19.12
C GLU A 505 -2.83 -40.22 17.98
N GLN A 506 -3.27 -40.42 16.73
CA GLN A 506 -2.41 -40.44 15.54
C GLN A 506 -2.59 -39.17 14.69
N ALA A 507 -1.47 -38.61 14.24
CA ALA A 507 -1.45 -37.41 13.38
C ALA A 507 -2.19 -37.61 12.05
N GLU A 508 -2.20 -38.84 11.51
CA GLU A 508 -2.94 -39.18 10.30
C GLU A 508 -4.46 -39.04 10.48
N ASP A 509 -4.99 -39.54 11.60
CA ASP A 509 -6.41 -39.46 11.92
C ASP A 509 -6.83 -38.03 12.21
N ALA A 510 -5.99 -37.28 12.93
CA ALA A 510 -6.20 -35.85 13.16
C ALA A 510 -6.23 -35.08 11.82
N PHE A 511 -5.26 -35.34 10.92
CA PHE A 511 -5.21 -34.74 9.58
C PHE A 511 -6.47 -35.05 8.76
N ARG A 512 -6.91 -36.32 8.73
CA ARG A 512 -8.15 -36.71 8.04
C ARG A 512 -9.37 -36.00 8.62
N GLY A 513 -9.47 -35.88 9.94
CA GLY A 513 -10.54 -35.16 10.61
C GLY A 513 -10.55 -33.66 10.28
N PHE A 514 -9.37 -33.01 10.27
CA PHE A 514 -9.26 -31.60 9.87
C PHE A 514 -9.68 -31.38 8.42
N VAL A 515 -9.19 -32.23 7.51
CA VAL A 515 -9.52 -32.16 6.09
C VAL A 515 -11.02 -32.38 5.89
N ALA A 516 -11.63 -33.38 6.52
CA ALA A 516 -13.07 -33.63 6.41
C ALA A 516 -13.91 -32.39 6.80
N GLY A 517 -13.59 -31.76 7.94
CA GLY A 517 -14.27 -30.53 8.37
C GLY A 517 -14.06 -29.36 7.41
N LEU A 518 -12.87 -29.25 6.79
CA LEU A 518 -12.55 -28.19 5.83
C LEU A 518 -13.20 -28.39 4.45
N VAL A 519 -13.35 -29.64 4.01
CA VAL A 519 -14.04 -30.01 2.77
C VAL A 519 -15.53 -29.68 2.88
N GLU A 520 -16.17 -29.96 4.02
CA GLU A 520 -17.56 -29.58 4.24
C GLU A 520 -17.75 -28.05 4.33
N ALA A 521 -16.73 -27.33 4.80
CA ALA A 521 -16.82 -25.90 5.06
C ALA A 521 -16.43 -25.00 3.87
N GLY A 522 -15.86 -25.54 2.79
CA GLY A 522 -15.40 -24.75 1.65
C GLY A 522 -14.95 -25.58 0.44
N ASP A 523 -14.56 -24.88 -0.63
CA ASP A 523 -14.06 -25.48 -1.88
C ASP A 523 -12.59 -25.88 -1.76
N LEU A 524 -12.28 -26.74 -0.77
CA LEU A 524 -10.93 -27.27 -0.57
C LEU A 524 -10.60 -28.24 -1.71
N ARG A 525 -9.51 -27.96 -2.42
CA ARG A 525 -9.03 -28.77 -3.56
C ARG A 525 -7.83 -29.62 -3.21
N TRP A 526 -7.05 -29.16 -2.24
CA TRP A 526 -5.84 -29.85 -1.79
C TRP A 526 -5.53 -29.45 -0.35
N ALA A 527 -5.00 -30.40 0.42
CA ALA A 527 -4.45 -30.15 1.74
C ALA A 527 -3.19 -30.99 1.93
N GLY A 528 -2.22 -30.46 2.66
CA GLY A 528 -1.00 -31.19 2.99
C GLY A 528 -0.40 -30.73 4.30
N PHE A 529 0.16 -31.68 5.05
CA PHE A 529 0.97 -31.40 6.22
C PHE A 529 2.44 -31.44 5.81
N VAL A 530 3.10 -30.28 5.87
CA VAL A 530 4.52 -30.12 5.58
C VAL A 530 5.26 -30.04 6.90
N ARG A 531 6.08 -31.04 7.21
CA ARG A 531 6.99 -30.99 8.36
C ARG A 531 8.16 -30.08 8.02
N TRP A 532 8.50 -29.18 8.93
CA TRP A 532 9.56 -28.20 8.72
C TRP A 532 10.88 -28.68 9.31
N GLY A 533 11.97 -28.52 8.57
CA GLY A 533 13.32 -28.85 9.01
C GLY A 533 13.87 -27.83 10.01
N ASP A 534 14.81 -28.28 10.85
CA ASP A 534 15.45 -27.47 11.89
C ASP A 534 16.37 -26.37 11.32
N ASP A 535 16.78 -26.50 10.05
CA ASP A 535 17.57 -25.51 9.31
C ASP A 535 16.78 -24.23 8.95
N GLY A 536 15.45 -24.27 9.11
CA GLY A 536 14.53 -23.20 8.77
C GLY A 536 14.40 -22.92 7.26
N LEU A 537 14.96 -23.79 6.42
CA LEU A 537 15.13 -23.63 4.98
C LEU A 537 14.65 -24.84 4.15
N SER A 538 14.17 -25.90 4.79
CA SER A 538 13.60 -27.07 4.10
C SER A 538 12.30 -27.54 4.74
N GLY A 539 11.42 -28.13 3.93
CA GLY A 539 10.16 -28.74 4.38
C GLY A 539 9.86 -30.00 3.59
N LYS A 540 9.34 -31.03 4.27
CA LYS A 540 8.97 -32.33 3.67
C LYS A 540 7.46 -32.54 3.80
N LEU A 541 6.79 -32.86 2.70
CA LEU A 541 5.37 -33.23 2.72
C LEU A 541 5.22 -34.63 3.34
N GLU A 542 4.49 -34.73 4.45
CA GLU A 542 4.27 -36.01 5.15
C GLU A 542 2.88 -36.58 4.91
N LEU A 543 1.86 -35.72 4.96
CA LEU A 543 0.47 -36.12 4.75
C LEU A 543 -0.11 -35.28 3.62
N GLU A 544 -0.95 -35.91 2.81
CA GLU A 544 -1.56 -35.27 1.65
C GLU A 544 -3.00 -35.74 1.48
N TRP A 545 -3.86 -34.80 1.10
CA TRP A 545 -5.19 -35.05 0.59
C TRP A 545 -5.40 -34.23 -0.68
N ASN A 546 -5.97 -34.85 -1.71
CA ASN A 546 -6.14 -34.21 -3.01
C ASN A 546 -7.50 -34.58 -3.65
N ALA A 547 -8.25 -33.57 -4.09
CA ALA A 547 -9.53 -33.72 -4.79
C ALA A 547 -9.51 -33.18 -6.24
N GLY A 548 -8.33 -32.87 -6.81
CA GLY A 548 -8.23 -32.42 -8.20
C GLY A 548 -6.80 -32.36 -8.78
N PRO A 549 -6.62 -31.85 -10.01
CA PRO A 549 -5.31 -31.81 -10.67
C PRO A 549 -4.37 -30.72 -10.13
N GLN A 550 -4.81 -29.88 -9.19
CA GLN A 550 -4.05 -28.71 -8.69
C GLN A 550 -3.02 -29.02 -7.60
N ARG A 551 -2.37 -30.20 -7.65
CA ARG A 551 -1.32 -30.59 -6.69
C ARG A 551 -0.09 -29.66 -6.79
N PRO A 552 0.27 -28.88 -5.76
CA PRO A 552 1.46 -28.03 -5.77
C PRO A 552 2.74 -28.88 -5.88
N THR A 553 3.80 -28.35 -6.51
CA THR A 553 5.12 -29.01 -6.46
C THR A 553 5.77 -28.75 -5.11
N GLU A 554 6.58 -29.69 -4.62
CA GLU A 554 7.31 -29.50 -3.36
C GLU A 554 8.25 -28.30 -3.42
N SER A 555 8.92 -28.06 -4.55
CA SER A 555 9.77 -26.87 -4.74
C SER A 555 9.00 -25.56 -4.59
N SER A 556 7.79 -25.46 -5.18
CA SER A 556 6.96 -24.26 -5.07
C SER A 556 6.39 -24.08 -3.66
N LEU A 557 5.98 -25.16 -2.99
CA LEU A 557 5.53 -25.12 -1.59
C LEU A 557 6.67 -24.73 -0.66
N THR A 558 7.83 -25.36 -0.80
CA THR A 558 9.00 -25.09 0.02
C THR A 558 9.50 -23.69 -0.23
N SER A 559 9.60 -23.22 -1.47
CA SER A 559 9.95 -21.82 -1.79
C SER A 559 8.98 -20.85 -1.12
N TRP A 560 7.67 -21.06 -1.22
CA TRP A 560 6.65 -20.22 -0.58
C TRP A 560 6.67 -20.30 0.95
N LEU A 561 6.79 -21.49 1.52
CA LEU A 561 6.84 -21.67 2.97
C LEU A 561 8.14 -21.13 3.55
N ILE A 562 9.31 -21.26 2.88
CA ILE A 562 10.57 -20.60 3.28
C ILE A 562 10.37 -19.09 3.29
N ARG A 563 9.74 -18.59 2.23
CA ARG A 563 9.38 -17.19 2.03
C ARG A 563 8.58 -16.61 3.19
N ASP A 564 7.66 -17.38 3.77
CA ASP A 564 6.78 -16.94 4.86
C ASP A 564 7.09 -17.63 6.22
N ALA A 565 8.18 -18.41 6.29
CA ALA A 565 8.53 -19.23 7.45
C ALA A 565 8.91 -18.44 8.70
N GLU A 566 9.10 -17.15 8.50
CA GLU A 566 9.54 -16.21 9.50
C GLU A 566 8.47 -15.15 9.80
N SER A 567 7.30 -15.22 9.12
CA SER A 567 6.15 -14.37 9.42
C SER A 567 5.56 -14.74 10.79
N ARG A 568 5.20 -13.75 11.62
CA ARG A 568 4.42 -13.99 12.85
C ARG A 568 2.91 -14.18 12.55
N ALA A 569 2.53 -14.24 11.28
CA ALA A 569 1.15 -14.37 10.89
C ALA A 569 0.58 -15.70 11.39
N ASP A 570 -0.60 -15.65 12.00
CA ASP A 570 -1.31 -16.85 12.45
C ASP A 570 -1.86 -17.66 11.27
N LEU A 571 -1.95 -17.03 10.10
CA LEU A 571 -2.33 -17.64 8.83
C LEU A 571 -1.64 -16.91 7.67
N ILE A 572 -0.92 -17.65 6.84
CA ILE A 572 -0.23 -17.16 5.65
C ILE A 572 -1.14 -17.35 4.45
N LEU A 573 -1.31 -16.33 3.60
CA LEU A 573 -2.14 -16.38 2.40
C LEU A 573 -1.33 -15.98 1.18
N ALA A 574 -1.47 -16.75 0.09
CA ALA A 574 -0.94 -16.39 -1.21
C ALA A 574 -2.01 -16.60 -2.30
N PRO A 575 -2.24 -15.64 -3.20
CA PRO A 575 -2.98 -15.90 -4.42
C PRO A 575 -2.22 -16.93 -5.27
N GLY A 576 -2.94 -17.81 -5.96
CA GLY A 576 -2.31 -18.85 -6.78
C GLY A 576 -1.35 -18.30 -7.83
N SER A 577 -1.56 -17.07 -8.31
CA SER A 577 -0.66 -16.40 -9.26
C SER A 577 0.76 -16.20 -8.72
N GLU A 578 0.94 -16.09 -7.40
CA GLU A 578 2.27 -16.03 -6.77
C GLU A 578 2.99 -17.39 -6.75
N LEU A 579 2.29 -18.45 -7.14
CA LEU A 579 2.73 -19.84 -7.18
C LEU A 579 2.53 -20.46 -8.58
N GLY A 580 2.31 -19.62 -9.61
CA GLY A 580 2.08 -20.06 -10.99
C GLY A 580 0.79 -20.85 -11.23
N ARG A 581 -0.22 -20.71 -10.36
CA ARG A 581 -1.44 -21.54 -10.37
C ARG A 581 -2.73 -20.73 -10.16
N SER A 582 -3.88 -21.37 -10.34
CA SER A 582 -5.18 -20.79 -9.98
C SER A 582 -5.58 -21.15 -8.55
N GLY A 583 -6.31 -20.28 -7.86
CA GLY A 583 -6.85 -20.53 -6.53
C GLY A 583 -6.24 -19.64 -5.44
N VAL A 584 -6.50 -19.99 -4.17
CA VAL A 584 -5.93 -19.32 -3.00
C VAL A 584 -5.26 -20.36 -2.11
N PHE A 585 -4.00 -20.11 -1.80
CA PHE A 585 -3.18 -20.92 -0.90
C PHE A 585 -3.24 -20.32 0.49
N ALA A 586 -3.41 -21.18 1.49
CA ALA A 586 -3.41 -20.82 2.89
C ALA A 586 -2.49 -21.78 3.65
N ALA A 587 -1.57 -21.27 4.46
CA ALA A 587 -0.73 -22.09 5.32
C ALA A 587 -0.92 -21.67 6.78
N VAL A 588 -1.29 -22.64 7.61
CA VAL A 588 -1.34 -22.49 9.06
C VAL A 588 0.02 -22.93 9.61
N PRO A 589 0.85 -22.02 10.13
CA PRO A 589 2.10 -22.40 10.79
C PRO A 589 1.79 -23.11 12.10
N LEU A 590 2.44 -24.25 12.31
CA LEU A 590 2.30 -25.09 13.50
C LEU A 590 3.61 -25.04 14.32
N ARG A 591 3.48 -24.82 15.62
CA ARG A 591 4.61 -24.65 16.54
C ARG A 591 4.62 -25.69 17.64
N ARG A 592 5.83 -26.02 18.11
CA ARG A 592 6.09 -26.74 19.36
C ARG A 592 6.79 -25.75 20.30
N GLY A 593 6.06 -25.22 21.28
CA GLY A 593 6.55 -24.10 22.10
C GLY A 593 6.83 -22.85 21.25
N SER A 594 8.07 -22.36 21.28
CA SER A 594 8.52 -21.18 20.50
C SER A 594 9.03 -21.52 19.09
N VAL A 595 9.27 -22.80 18.80
CA VAL A 595 9.90 -23.26 17.54
C VAL A 595 8.83 -23.73 16.56
N ARG A 596 9.02 -23.43 15.27
CA ARG A 596 8.11 -23.84 14.22
C ARG A 596 8.44 -25.26 13.76
N ALA A 597 7.44 -26.14 13.82
CA ALA A 597 7.61 -27.57 13.55
C ALA A 597 6.98 -28.04 12.23
N GLY A 598 6.03 -27.27 11.68
CA GLY A 598 5.39 -27.63 10.41
C GLY A 598 4.37 -26.61 9.91
N TYR A 599 3.69 -26.96 8.83
CA TYR A 599 2.59 -26.20 8.25
C TYR A 599 1.46 -27.13 7.83
N LEU A 600 0.24 -26.74 8.15
CA LEU A 600 -0.94 -27.25 7.44
C LEU A 600 -1.21 -26.32 6.25
N VAL A 601 -0.96 -26.83 5.04
CA VAL A 601 -1.18 -26.10 3.79
C VAL A 601 -2.50 -26.52 3.17
N LEU A 602 -3.27 -25.54 2.72
CA LEU A 602 -4.61 -25.70 2.17
C LEU A 602 -4.72 -24.91 0.85
N VAL A 603 -5.35 -25.50 -0.16
CA VAL A 603 -5.63 -24.85 -1.45
C VAL A 603 -7.12 -24.81 -1.69
N PHE A 604 -7.64 -23.61 -1.91
CA PHE A 604 -9.03 -23.36 -2.24
C PHE A 604 -9.17 -22.98 -3.71
N GLY A 605 -10.16 -23.53 -4.41
CA GLY A 605 -10.31 -23.32 -5.86
C GLY A 605 -10.63 -21.88 -6.26
N ARG A 606 -11.32 -21.12 -5.40
CA ARG A 606 -11.73 -19.73 -5.68
C ARG A 606 -11.19 -18.73 -4.65
N ALA A 607 -11.55 -18.91 -3.39
CA ALA A 607 -11.18 -18.02 -2.30
C ALA A 607 -11.26 -18.77 -0.97
N LEU A 608 -10.43 -18.35 0.00
CA LEU A 608 -10.57 -18.80 1.38
C LEU A 608 -11.82 -18.16 2.01
N PRO A 609 -12.84 -18.93 2.43
CA PRO A 609 -14.02 -18.36 3.08
C PRO A 609 -13.66 -17.67 4.40
N ALA A 610 -14.32 -16.55 4.72
CA ALA A 610 -14.01 -15.77 5.91
C ALA A 610 -14.23 -16.55 7.22
N HIS A 611 -15.25 -17.42 7.28
CA HIS A 611 -15.51 -18.27 8.44
C HIS A 611 -14.45 -19.36 8.62
N VAL A 612 -13.92 -19.92 7.53
CA VAL A 612 -12.80 -20.88 7.58
C VAL A 612 -11.55 -20.20 8.10
N ARG A 613 -11.24 -18.99 7.61
CA ARG A 613 -10.10 -18.20 8.11
C ARG A 613 -10.17 -17.98 9.61
N LEU A 614 -11.32 -17.55 10.13
CA LEU A 614 -11.53 -17.34 11.57
C LEU A 614 -11.37 -18.65 12.35
N ALA A 615 -11.94 -19.75 11.84
CA ALA A 615 -11.88 -21.05 12.48
C ALA A 615 -10.44 -21.60 12.58
N LEU A 616 -9.64 -21.45 11.51
CA LEU A 616 -8.25 -21.90 11.49
C LEU A 616 -7.38 -21.15 12.51
N VAL A 617 -7.60 -19.84 12.68
CA VAL A 617 -6.90 -19.04 13.68
C VAL A 617 -7.33 -19.45 15.09
N GLU A 618 -8.63 -19.64 15.33
CA GLU A 618 -9.17 -20.06 16.63
C GLU A 618 -8.73 -21.49 17.02
N ALA A 619 -8.68 -22.41 16.07
CA ALA A 619 -8.34 -23.82 16.31
C ALA A 619 -6.83 -24.11 16.22
N ARG A 620 -5.97 -23.12 16.00
CA ARG A 620 -4.54 -23.34 15.72
C ARG A 620 -3.85 -24.19 16.79
N ALA A 621 -4.02 -23.85 18.06
CA ALA A 621 -3.37 -24.58 19.16
C ALA A 621 -3.73 -26.07 19.15
N HIS A 622 -4.95 -26.40 18.76
CA HIS A 622 -5.42 -27.77 18.63
C HIS A 622 -4.91 -28.46 17.35
N LEU A 623 -4.75 -27.71 16.25
CA LEU A 623 -4.05 -28.23 15.07
C LEU A 623 -2.59 -28.58 15.40
N GLU A 624 -1.93 -27.78 16.25
CA GLU A 624 -0.57 -28.04 16.74
C GLU A 624 -0.54 -29.31 17.59
N GLU A 625 -1.45 -29.46 18.55
CA GLU A 625 -1.57 -30.66 19.39
C GLU A 625 -1.79 -31.92 18.55
N GLY A 626 -2.75 -31.90 17.62
CA GLY A 626 -3.13 -33.09 16.85
C GLY A 626 -2.11 -33.51 15.79
N LEU A 627 -1.53 -32.57 15.03
CA LEU A 627 -0.58 -32.91 13.95
C LEU A 627 0.83 -33.19 14.45
N LEU A 628 1.21 -32.67 15.62
CA LEU A 628 2.56 -32.83 16.19
C LEU A 628 2.63 -33.91 17.29
N ALA A 629 1.54 -34.64 17.55
CA ALA A 629 1.42 -35.61 18.64
C ALA A 629 2.40 -36.80 18.59
N SER A 630 2.93 -37.16 17.41
CA SER A 630 3.70 -38.40 17.19
C SER A 630 5.22 -38.28 17.35
N VAL A 631 5.74 -37.18 17.90
CA VAL A 631 7.20 -36.98 18.05
C VAL A 631 7.65 -37.25 19.49
N PRO A 632 8.56 -38.23 19.74
CA PRO A 632 9.16 -38.44 21.06
C PRO A 632 9.77 -37.15 21.61
N ASP A 633 9.54 -36.89 22.90
CA ASP A 633 10.02 -35.71 23.61
C ASP A 633 11.52 -35.87 23.93
N THR A 634 12.40 -35.53 22.98
CA THR A 634 13.86 -35.58 23.20
C THR A 634 14.49 -34.23 23.52
N GLN A 635 13.72 -33.14 23.68
CA GLN A 635 14.30 -31.84 24.01
C GLN A 635 13.46 -31.02 25.00
N ARG A 636 13.66 -31.28 26.29
CA ARG A 636 13.57 -30.21 27.29
C ARG A 636 14.70 -29.20 26.99
N PRO A 637 14.42 -27.89 26.91
CA PRO A 637 15.49 -26.90 26.88
C PRO A 637 16.26 -26.96 28.19
N LEU A 638 17.59 -27.14 28.09
CA LEU A 638 18.55 -26.90 29.16
C LEU A 638 18.48 -25.42 29.58
N LEU A 639 17.51 -25.07 30.42
CA LEU A 639 17.46 -23.83 31.19
C LEU A 639 17.88 -24.10 32.64
N ALA A 640 19.01 -24.79 32.80
CA ALA A 640 19.64 -25.01 34.08
C ALA A 640 21.17 -25.13 33.88
N ALA A 641 21.83 -24.01 33.57
CA ALA A 641 23.25 -23.75 33.88
C ALA A 641 23.70 -22.40 33.32
N VAL A 642 23.15 -21.29 33.83
CA VAL A 642 23.91 -20.05 34.12
C VAL A 642 23.14 -19.36 35.25
N SER A 643 23.55 -19.66 36.48
CA SER A 643 23.32 -18.81 37.65
C SER A 643 24.31 -17.66 37.64
#